data_AF-H3AI43-F1
#
_entry.id   AF-H3AI43-F1
#
_cell.length_a   1.000
_cell.length_b   1.000
_cell.length_c   1.000
_cell.angle_alpha   90.00
_cell.angle_beta   90.00
_cell.angle_gamma   90.00
#
_symmetry.space_group_name_H-M   'P 1'
#
loop_
_entity.id
_entity.type
_entity.pdbx_description
1 polymer ?
#
loop_
_entity_poly.entity_id
_entity_poly.type
_entity_poly.pdbx_seq_one_letter_code
_entity_poly.pdbx_strand_id
1 'polypeptide(L)'
;QKKYRVEWEKMDEMKGWLKKSKINEDSAYCSIACRTELQPQLNDLRKHAVISKHKSAMVCIAPGPSQQRLEDSRFIIKKESVKVAELVIACHIACHSSIRIVDRMVDLMKTKMPGEITSDLQIHRTKCTALIKNVVIGPCFAEELSKDIGNSKFSLVVDESTDVSVSKYICVCVYYSNSLQKIITGFLGLVPVISTTADDVVSALNSHLKKMNINIQSCIGIGTDGASNMYGSNHSLFTKVKEKCPNLVLFKCVCHSVHLCVCKAIKEIPSCIDFLVRETHSWLKVSTTRHEAYCDGKTPVAFVQPSLTRWLSCSAAIARILDSWIEIRTHFQIAGSREHCYMARTLSEMYGDEMNRLYLLYLKPVLSEFQHMNLLFQQTEADYFSLLKELKAFAFSLLKRILHPLHVKLDVNLDFVSIYLPLDKVDFGFEFLSNLDFDSKATLKERCLNFLRVAVAEVLKRFPPALSVLHKIKHLSTALCLNQISHTSFQDLPLQLCFAQCNLSELENQWHNLVLVDWTTTIGPIPTDAATFWSKVKDYKDLLSRHPFAEILQYALNILPLPISNVVVERVFSIMNLVKCKIQNKMMADLLNAILTIRVSLNNCGICCKSFTPTREMIVQFKTDMYDFKQKNSNGRGTSNSAVAEDNSDDAE
;
A
#
# COMPACT_ATOMS: atom_id res chain seq x y z
N GLN A 1 -53.68 23.89 -31.74
CA GLN A 1 -52.71 22.94 -31.15
C GLN A 1 -52.44 23.36 -29.71
N LYS A 2 -52.67 22.48 -28.73
CA LYS A 2 -52.47 22.79 -27.31
C LYS A 2 -51.04 22.38 -26.94
N LYS A 3 -50.20 23.38 -26.63
CA LYS A 3 -48.78 23.19 -26.29
C LYS A 3 -48.60 23.07 -24.78
N TYR A 4 -47.65 22.24 -24.36
CA TYR A 4 -47.23 22.12 -22.98
C TYR A 4 -46.78 23.48 -22.41
N ARG A 5 -47.20 23.81 -21.18
CA ARG A 5 -46.77 25.03 -20.48
C ARG A 5 -45.94 24.66 -19.26
N VAL A 6 -44.72 25.19 -19.19
CA VAL A 6 -43.77 24.96 -18.09
C VAL A 6 -44.31 25.47 -16.74
N GLU A 7 -45.22 26.45 -16.76
CA GLU A 7 -45.91 26.95 -15.56
C GLU A 7 -46.67 25.86 -14.80
N TRP A 8 -47.13 24.82 -15.48
CA TRP A 8 -47.83 23.68 -14.84
C TRP A 8 -46.91 22.86 -13.93
N GLU A 9 -45.59 22.89 -14.13
CA GLU A 9 -44.63 22.22 -13.23
C GLU A 9 -44.55 22.88 -11.84
N LYS A 10 -45.03 24.12 -11.72
CA LYS A 10 -45.00 24.89 -10.46
C LYS A 10 -46.32 24.82 -9.69
N MET A 11 -47.39 24.33 -10.30
CA MET A 11 -48.70 24.17 -9.64
C MET A 11 -48.63 23.05 -8.61
N ASP A 12 -49.14 23.29 -7.39
CA ASP A 12 -49.01 22.35 -6.26
C ASP A 12 -49.55 20.94 -6.57
N GLU A 13 -50.56 20.83 -7.44
CA GLU A 13 -51.14 19.55 -7.88
C GLU A 13 -50.23 18.71 -8.80
N MET A 14 -49.29 19.36 -9.50
CA MET A 14 -48.45 18.76 -10.55
C MET A 14 -46.95 18.88 -10.28
N LYS A 15 -46.59 19.64 -9.23
CA LYS A 15 -45.23 19.93 -8.81
C LYS A 15 -44.53 18.66 -8.32
N GLY A 16 -43.31 18.49 -8.80
CA GLY A 16 -42.44 17.39 -8.40
C GLY A 16 -42.49 16.17 -9.32
N TRP A 17 -43.57 15.89 -10.05
CA TRP A 17 -43.66 14.72 -10.93
C TRP A 17 -43.83 15.02 -12.42
N LEU A 18 -44.49 16.12 -12.78
CA LEU A 18 -44.73 16.54 -14.17
C LEU A 18 -43.48 17.20 -14.78
N LYS A 19 -43.10 16.82 -15.99
CA LYS A 19 -42.05 17.46 -16.79
C LYS A 19 -42.43 17.53 -18.27
N LYS A 20 -41.80 18.42 -19.04
CA LYS A 20 -41.85 18.40 -20.51
C LYS A 20 -41.30 17.06 -21.06
N SER A 21 -41.97 16.46 -22.06
CA SER A 21 -41.43 15.24 -22.69
C SER A 21 -40.15 15.56 -23.46
N LYS A 22 -39.23 14.59 -23.46
CA LYS A 22 -37.97 14.65 -24.24
C LYS A 22 -38.14 14.20 -25.69
N ILE A 23 -39.26 13.54 -26.01
CA ILE A 23 -39.51 12.93 -27.33
C ILE A 23 -40.38 13.85 -28.20
N ASN A 24 -41.38 14.49 -27.60
CA ASN A 24 -42.24 15.45 -28.29
C ASN A 24 -42.34 16.74 -27.47
N GLU A 25 -41.86 17.85 -28.04
CA GLU A 25 -41.75 19.11 -27.31
C GLU A 25 -43.10 19.70 -26.87
N ASP A 26 -44.19 19.33 -27.53
CA ASP A 26 -45.51 19.83 -27.16
C ASP A 26 -46.22 18.94 -26.12
N SER A 27 -45.67 17.78 -25.74
CA SER A 27 -46.32 16.83 -24.82
C SER A 27 -45.81 16.88 -23.37
N ALA A 28 -46.64 16.40 -22.45
CA ALA A 28 -46.33 16.31 -21.03
C ALA A 28 -45.80 14.91 -20.69
N TYR A 29 -44.96 14.81 -19.65
CA TYR A 29 -44.39 13.54 -19.20
C TYR A 29 -44.43 13.41 -17.68
N CYS A 30 -44.90 12.26 -17.20
CA CYS A 30 -44.87 11.95 -15.77
C CYS A 30 -43.53 11.31 -15.42
N SER A 31 -42.57 12.12 -14.96
CA SER A 31 -41.16 11.71 -14.83
C SER A 31 -40.85 10.84 -13.63
N ILE A 32 -41.65 10.94 -12.57
CA ILE A 32 -41.34 10.33 -11.27
C ILE A 32 -42.22 9.12 -10.96
N ALA A 33 -43.55 9.26 -11.07
CA ALA A 33 -44.49 8.22 -10.63
C ALA A 33 -44.76 7.15 -11.71
N CYS A 34 -45.24 7.56 -12.90
CA CYS A 34 -45.76 6.63 -13.91
C CYS A 34 -44.85 6.40 -15.13
N ARG A 35 -43.92 7.32 -15.41
CA ARG A 35 -42.97 7.27 -16.56
C ARG A 35 -43.63 7.16 -17.93
N THR A 36 -44.80 7.78 -18.10
CA THR A 36 -45.59 7.76 -19.34
C THR A 36 -45.80 9.17 -19.91
N GLU A 37 -45.96 9.26 -21.23
CA GLU A 37 -46.40 10.49 -21.90
C GLU A 37 -47.88 10.77 -21.62
N LEU A 38 -48.20 12.06 -21.53
CA LEU A 38 -49.52 12.58 -21.22
C LEU A 38 -49.88 13.69 -22.22
N GLN A 39 -51.18 13.82 -22.46
CA GLN A 39 -51.69 14.92 -23.26
C GLN A 39 -51.50 16.24 -22.49
N PRO A 40 -51.02 17.31 -23.15
CA PRO A 40 -50.76 18.62 -22.54
C PRO A 40 -52.06 19.40 -22.32
N GLN A 41 -53.04 18.80 -21.64
CA GLN A 41 -54.29 19.44 -21.25
C GLN A 41 -54.45 19.37 -19.73
N LEU A 42 -54.74 20.51 -19.11
CA LEU A 42 -54.81 20.63 -17.65
C LEU A 42 -55.80 19.63 -17.02
N ASN A 43 -56.96 19.39 -17.68
CA ASN A 43 -57.95 18.42 -17.21
C ASN A 43 -57.44 16.97 -17.27
N ASP A 44 -56.65 16.62 -18.28
CA ASP A 44 -56.11 15.26 -18.43
C ASP A 44 -54.95 15.02 -17.45
N LEU A 45 -54.13 16.05 -17.20
CA LEU A 45 -53.09 16.03 -16.19
C LEU A 45 -53.66 15.89 -14.77
N ARG A 46 -54.75 16.62 -14.47
CA ARG A 46 -55.48 16.48 -13.20
C ARG A 46 -56.11 15.10 -13.05
N LYS A 47 -56.74 14.57 -14.12
CA LYS A 47 -57.28 13.21 -14.10
C LYS A 47 -56.17 12.19 -13.83
N HIS A 48 -55.02 12.31 -14.49
CA HIS A 48 -53.87 11.43 -14.27
C HIS A 48 -53.37 11.44 -12.83
N ALA A 49 -53.24 12.61 -12.21
CA ALA A 49 -52.79 12.77 -10.82
C ALA A 49 -53.66 11.99 -9.80
N VAL A 50 -54.94 11.78 -10.14
CA VAL A 50 -55.92 11.15 -9.24
C VAL A 50 -56.03 9.63 -9.45
N ILE A 51 -55.47 9.08 -10.53
CA ILE A 51 -55.54 7.63 -10.84
C ILE A 51 -54.84 6.82 -9.74
N SER A 52 -55.46 5.71 -9.34
CA SER A 52 -54.92 4.76 -8.34
C SER A 52 -53.44 4.43 -8.58
N LYS A 53 -53.08 4.03 -9.81
CA LYS A 53 -51.68 3.72 -10.20
C LYS A 53 -50.71 4.89 -9.93
N HIS A 54 -51.14 6.12 -10.16
CA HIS A 54 -50.33 7.32 -9.91
C HIS A 54 -50.19 7.58 -8.40
N LYS A 55 -51.30 7.53 -7.65
CA LYS A 55 -51.29 7.72 -6.19
C LYS A 55 -50.45 6.68 -5.47
N SER A 56 -50.56 5.40 -5.83
CA SER A 56 -49.76 4.32 -5.25
C SER A 56 -48.27 4.51 -5.49
N ALA A 57 -47.88 4.93 -6.70
CA ALA A 57 -46.49 5.21 -7.03
C ALA A 57 -45.96 6.47 -6.31
N MET A 58 -46.79 7.49 -6.12
CA MET A 58 -46.42 8.70 -5.37
C MET A 58 -46.21 8.43 -3.88
N VAL A 59 -46.98 7.52 -3.27
CA VAL A 59 -46.82 7.12 -1.85
C VAL A 59 -45.46 6.45 -1.60
N CYS A 60 -44.96 5.64 -2.54
CA CYS A 60 -43.62 5.04 -2.43
C CYS A 60 -42.47 6.05 -2.59
N ILE A 61 -42.76 7.27 -3.04
CA ILE A 61 -41.77 8.32 -3.36
C ILE A 61 -41.91 9.51 -2.40
N ALA A 62 -42.98 9.59 -1.61
CA ALA A 62 -43.07 10.56 -0.53
C ALA A 62 -41.82 10.42 0.35
N PRO A 63 -41.06 11.52 0.56
CA PRO A 63 -39.96 11.46 1.50
C PRO A 63 -40.55 11.01 2.83
N GLY A 64 -40.07 9.89 3.37
CA GLY A 64 -40.26 9.60 4.79
C GLY A 64 -39.89 10.88 5.57
N PRO A 65 -40.56 11.16 6.71
CA PRO A 65 -40.51 12.46 7.35
C PRO A 65 -39.05 12.94 7.35
N SER A 66 -38.82 14.04 6.63
CA SER A 66 -37.52 14.70 6.58
C SER A 66 -37.05 14.78 8.02
N GLN A 67 -35.96 14.08 8.34
CA GLN A 67 -35.33 14.14 9.64
C GLN A 67 -35.26 15.63 9.99
N GLN A 68 -35.99 16.05 11.02
CA GLN A 68 -35.88 17.43 11.49
C GLN A 68 -34.38 17.65 11.66
N ARG A 69 -33.87 18.69 10.98
CA ARG A 69 -32.58 19.25 11.37
C ARG A 69 -32.74 19.48 12.86
N LEU A 70 -31.97 18.75 13.68
CA LEU A 70 -31.95 18.94 15.12
C LEU A 70 -31.78 20.44 15.33
N GLU A 71 -32.86 21.09 15.75
CA GLU A 71 -32.81 22.47 16.21
C GLU A 71 -31.76 22.50 17.31
N ASP A 72 -30.92 23.54 17.27
CA ASP A 72 -29.81 23.78 18.18
C ASP A 72 -30.14 23.29 19.58
N SER A 73 -29.71 22.06 19.87
CA SER A 73 -29.78 21.46 21.18
C SER A 73 -28.68 22.14 21.97
N ARG A 74 -28.99 23.35 22.41
CA ARG A 74 -28.17 24.20 23.26
C ARG A 74 -27.63 23.34 24.41
N PHE A 75 -26.32 23.14 24.38
CA PHE A 75 -25.44 22.78 25.48
C PHE A 75 -26.00 21.82 26.54
N ILE A 76 -25.91 20.52 26.26
CA ILE A 76 -25.59 19.58 27.34
C ILE A 76 -24.08 19.41 27.32
N ILE A 77 -23.39 20.01 28.30
CA ILE A 77 -21.99 19.67 28.58
C ILE A 77 -22.00 18.19 28.95
N LYS A 78 -21.68 17.32 27.98
CA LYS A 78 -21.53 15.89 28.25
C LYS A 78 -20.43 15.73 29.29
N LYS A 79 -20.71 14.94 30.33
CA LYS A 79 -19.70 14.46 31.27
C LYS A 79 -18.51 13.93 30.49
N GLU A 80 -17.30 14.25 30.95
CA GLU A 80 -16.07 13.85 30.28
C GLU A 80 -15.99 12.33 30.08
N SER A 81 -16.49 11.54 31.04
CA SER A 81 -16.63 10.09 30.94
C SER A 81 -17.46 9.63 29.75
N VAL A 82 -18.53 10.35 29.40
CA VAL A 82 -19.37 10.04 28.22
C VAL A 82 -18.63 10.38 26.93
N LYS A 83 -17.87 11.49 26.91
CA LYS A 83 -17.03 11.83 25.74
C LYS A 83 -15.96 10.76 25.51
N VAL A 84 -15.28 10.34 26.58
CA VAL A 84 -14.28 9.27 26.53
C VAL A 84 -14.90 7.98 25.99
N ALA A 85 -16.05 7.57 26.52
CA ALA A 85 -16.75 6.37 26.05
C ALA A 85 -17.11 6.45 24.56
N GLU A 86 -17.64 7.58 24.08
CA GLU A 86 -17.98 7.77 22.67
C GLU A 86 -16.75 7.75 21.75
N LEU A 87 -15.60 8.28 22.21
CA LEU A 87 -14.33 8.21 21.47
C LEU A 87 -13.75 6.80 21.42
N VAL A 88 -13.79 6.06 22.52
CA VAL A 88 -13.37 4.66 22.57
C VAL A 88 -14.24 3.81 21.64
N ILE A 89 -15.57 4.01 21.65
CA ILE A 89 -16.49 3.33 20.73
C ILE A 89 -16.16 3.68 19.27
N ALA A 90 -15.95 4.96 18.95
CA ALA A 90 -15.60 5.38 17.59
C ALA A 90 -14.26 4.78 17.12
N CYS A 91 -13.25 4.74 17.99
CA CYS A 91 -11.96 4.10 17.74
C CYS A 91 -12.10 2.60 17.46
N HIS A 92 -12.88 1.90 18.30
CA HIS A 92 -13.14 0.48 18.14
C HIS A 92 -13.85 0.16 16.82
N ILE A 93 -14.87 0.95 16.47
CA ILE A 93 -15.58 0.81 15.19
C ILE A 93 -14.65 1.04 14.02
N ALA A 94 -13.81 2.08 14.07
CA ALA A 94 -12.80 2.33 13.04
C ALA A 94 -11.88 1.11 12.84
N CYS A 95 -11.47 0.43 13.93
CA CYS A 95 -10.54 -0.69 13.87
C CYS A 95 -11.16 -2.02 13.42
N HIS A 96 -12.41 -2.31 13.82
CA HIS A 96 -12.92 -3.69 13.77
C HIS A 96 -14.29 -3.86 13.10
N SER A 97 -15.00 -2.78 12.76
CA SER A 97 -16.40 -2.91 12.34
C SER A 97 -16.83 -1.90 11.28
N SER A 98 -18.06 -2.04 10.83
CA SER A 98 -18.72 -1.05 9.98
C SER A 98 -19.38 0.02 10.85
N ILE A 99 -19.25 1.28 10.46
CA ILE A 99 -19.95 2.40 11.10
C ILE A 99 -21.47 2.19 11.10
N ARG A 100 -22.01 1.41 10.15
CA ARG A 100 -23.43 1.09 10.06
C ARG A 100 -24.00 0.35 11.28
N ILE A 101 -23.15 -0.33 12.05
CA ILE A 101 -23.57 -1.13 13.22
C ILE A 101 -23.76 -0.25 14.46
N VAL A 102 -23.16 0.94 14.50
CA VAL A 102 -23.10 1.82 15.68
C VAL A 102 -24.47 2.06 16.30
N ASP A 103 -25.48 2.41 15.50
CA ASP A 103 -26.81 2.76 16.03
C ASP A 103 -27.41 1.58 16.81
N ARG A 104 -27.49 0.40 16.16
CA ARG A 104 -28.05 -0.81 16.78
C ARG A 104 -27.24 -1.26 17.99
N MET A 105 -25.91 -1.12 17.92
CA MET A 105 -25.02 -1.50 19.01
C MET A 105 -25.24 -0.63 20.25
N VAL A 106 -25.38 0.68 20.07
CA VAL A 106 -25.64 1.63 21.17
C VAL A 106 -27.03 1.41 21.75
N ASP A 107 -28.05 1.16 20.91
CA ASP A 107 -29.40 0.81 21.36
C ASP A 107 -29.40 -0.48 22.21
N LEU A 108 -28.62 -1.49 21.81
CA LEU A 108 -28.44 -2.73 22.58
C LEU A 108 -27.74 -2.47 23.92
N MET A 109 -26.68 -1.64 23.94
CA MET A 109 -26.00 -1.29 25.19
C MET A 109 -26.97 -0.59 26.15
N LYS A 110 -27.78 0.35 25.66
CA LYS A 110 -28.78 1.05 26.47
C LYS A 110 -29.85 0.11 27.03
N THR A 111 -30.34 -0.82 26.23
CA THR A 111 -31.46 -1.69 26.60
C THR A 111 -31.04 -2.91 27.43
N LYS A 112 -29.83 -3.45 27.20
CA LYS A 112 -29.37 -4.70 27.82
C LYS A 112 -28.26 -4.50 28.85
N MET A 113 -27.58 -3.35 28.86
CA MET A 113 -26.49 -3.00 29.79
C MET A 113 -26.68 -1.57 30.32
N PRO A 114 -27.79 -1.29 31.03
CA PRO A 114 -28.08 0.04 31.54
C PRO A 114 -27.06 0.43 32.62
N GLY A 115 -26.56 1.65 32.51
CA GLY A 115 -25.60 2.27 33.43
C GLY A 115 -25.59 3.77 33.19
N GLU A 116 -24.96 4.53 34.08
CA GLU A 116 -24.96 6.01 34.00
C GLU A 116 -24.38 6.51 32.68
N ILE A 117 -23.22 5.96 32.27
CA ILE A 117 -22.57 6.32 31.01
C ILE A 117 -23.39 5.82 29.80
N THR A 118 -23.88 4.57 29.82
CA THR A 118 -24.55 3.97 28.66
C THR A 118 -25.89 4.65 28.36
N SER A 119 -26.60 5.11 29.38
CA SER A 119 -27.85 5.87 29.24
C SER A 119 -27.63 7.20 28.50
N ASP A 120 -26.51 7.88 28.80
CA ASP A 120 -26.14 9.18 28.24
C ASP A 120 -25.39 9.12 26.88
N LEU A 121 -25.09 7.91 26.39
CA LEU A 121 -24.47 7.73 25.07
C LEU A 121 -25.40 8.26 23.97
N GLN A 122 -24.92 9.17 23.14
CA GLN A 122 -25.64 9.66 21.97
C GLN A 122 -24.68 9.65 20.78
N ILE A 123 -24.24 8.45 20.40
CA ILE A 123 -23.39 8.22 19.25
C ILE A 123 -24.16 7.43 18.19
N HIS A 124 -24.37 8.09 17.05
CA HIS A 124 -24.98 7.52 15.85
C HIS A 124 -23.99 7.56 14.69
N ARG A 125 -24.33 6.96 13.54
CA ARG A 125 -23.46 6.92 12.34
C ARG A 125 -22.81 8.25 11.99
N THR A 126 -23.59 9.34 11.93
CA THR A 126 -23.09 10.67 11.54
C THR A 126 -22.08 11.21 12.55
N LYS A 127 -22.37 11.06 13.85
CA LYS A 127 -21.47 11.47 14.93
C LYS A 127 -20.22 10.62 14.97
N CYS A 128 -20.34 9.30 14.89
CA CYS A 128 -19.20 8.39 14.83
C CYS A 128 -18.29 8.72 13.65
N THR A 129 -18.88 9.00 12.48
CA THR A 129 -18.13 9.46 11.29
C THR A 129 -17.41 10.78 11.55
N ALA A 130 -18.05 11.75 12.20
CA ALA A 130 -17.44 13.04 12.53
C ALA A 130 -16.32 12.91 13.57
N LEU A 131 -16.46 12.05 14.58
CA LEU A 131 -15.42 11.78 15.57
C LEU A 131 -14.18 11.13 14.94
N ILE A 132 -14.39 10.20 14.00
CA ILE A 132 -13.31 9.55 13.25
C ILE A 132 -12.63 10.56 12.31
N LYS A 133 -13.42 11.24 11.47
CA LYS A 133 -12.93 12.04 10.33
C LYS A 133 -12.59 13.48 10.70
N ASN A 134 -13.52 14.18 11.33
CA ASN A 134 -13.57 15.63 11.22
C ASN A 134 -12.81 16.35 12.32
N VAL A 135 -12.65 15.77 13.52
CA VAL A 135 -12.10 16.57 14.63
C VAL A 135 -11.38 15.77 15.71
N VAL A 136 -11.44 14.43 15.81
CA VAL A 136 -10.91 13.81 17.04
C VAL A 136 -9.82 12.78 16.81
N ILE A 137 -10.11 11.66 16.18
CA ILE A 137 -9.15 10.55 16.26
C ILE A 137 -8.15 10.59 15.11
N GLY A 138 -8.63 10.60 13.86
CA GLY A 138 -7.75 10.65 12.68
C GLY A 138 -6.86 11.90 12.62
N PRO A 139 -7.40 13.12 12.74
CA PRO A 139 -6.61 14.35 12.72
C PRO A 139 -5.60 14.45 13.88
N CYS A 140 -5.95 14.10 15.12
CA CYS A 140 -4.99 14.12 16.23
C CYS A 140 -3.81 13.18 15.97
N PHE A 141 -4.04 11.95 15.51
CA PHE A 141 -2.94 11.05 15.15
C PHE A 141 -2.07 11.60 14.00
N ALA A 142 -2.67 12.26 13.01
CA ALA A 142 -1.92 12.88 11.92
C ALA A 142 -1.11 14.10 12.39
N GLU A 143 -1.64 14.91 13.29
CA GLU A 143 -0.95 16.05 13.91
C GLU A 143 0.17 15.60 14.85
N GLU A 144 -0.07 14.57 15.66
CA GLU A 144 0.97 13.93 16.50
C GLU A 144 2.11 13.42 15.62
N LEU A 145 1.79 12.70 14.54
CA LEU A 145 2.78 12.22 13.57
C LEU A 145 3.57 13.39 12.93
N SER A 146 2.88 14.46 12.52
CA SER A 146 3.54 15.66 11.96
C SER A 146 4.48 16.33 12.97
N LYS A 147 4.03 16.50 14.22
CA LYS A 147 4.85 17.07 15.31
C LYS A 147 6.06 16.19 15.63
N ASP A 148 5.88 14.86 15.61
CA ASP A 148 6.93 13.89 15.91
C ASP A 148 8.00 13.83 14.80
N ILE A 149 7.59 14.02 13.54
CA ILE A 149 8.53 14.21 12.41
C ILE A 149 9.27 15.55 12.57
N GLY A 150 8.52 16.64 12.81
CA GLY A 150 9.07 17.98 12.99
C GLY A 150 10.06 18.39 11.89
N ASN A 151 11.28 18.74 12.29
CA ASN A 151 12.37 19.11 11.38
C ASN A 151 13.37 17.97 11.11
N SER A 152 13.07 16.74 11.58
CA SER A 152 13.95 15.60 11.37
C SER A 152 14.10 15.26 9.88
N LYS A 153 15.19 14.56 9.55
CA LYS A 153 15.36 13.96 8.24
C LYS A 153 14.47 12.72 8.14
N PHE A 154 13.80 12.58 7.01
CA PHE A 154 12.87 11.48 6.79
C PHE A 154 12.96 10.96 5.36
N SER A 155 12.47 9.75 5.15
CA SER A 155 12.28 9.18 3.82
C SER A 155 10.83 8.88 3.57
N LEU A 156 10.42 8.93 2.30
CA LEU A 156 9.06 8.60 1.90
C LEU A 156 9.04 7.25 1.20
N VAL A 157 7.96 6.50 1.38
CA VAL A 157 7.63 5.38 0.51
C VAL A 157 6.30 5.68 -0.15
N VAL A 158 6.30 5.69 -1.48
CA VAL A 158 5.19 6.13 -2.30
C VAL A 158 4.86 5.05 -3.33
N ASP A 159 3.61 4.59 -3.31
CA ASP A 159 3.12 3.56 -4.23
C ASP A 159 1.70 3.87 -4.72
N GLU A 160 1.39 3.41 -5.94
CA GLU A 160 0.06 3.53 -6.54
C GLU A 160 -0.79 2.30 -6.16
N SER A 161 -2.06 2.52 -5.82
CA SER A 161 -3.04 1.44 -5.77
C SER A 161 -4.36 1.88 -6.38
N THR A 162 -5.07 0.92 -6.97
CA THR A 162 -6.45 1.06 -7.39
C THR A 162 -7.33 0.29 -6.42
N ASP A 163 -8.38 0.92 -5.91
CA ASP A 163 -9.30 0.28 -4.97
C ASP A 163 -10.41 -0.52 -5.68
N VAL A 164 -11.24 -1.20 -4.88
CA VAL A 164 -12.39 -1.99 -5.37
C VAL A 164 -13.46 -1.18 -6.11
N SER A 165 -13.42 0.15 -6.02
CA SER A 165 -14.30 1.07 -6.74
C SER A 165 -13.62 1.72 -7.95
N VAL A 166 -12.47 1.20 -8.38
CA VAL A 166 -11.69 1.69 -9.54
C VAL A 166 -11.16 3.11 -9.32
N SER A 167 -11.08 3.56 -8.07
CA SER A 167 -10.47 4.83 -7.71
C SER A 167 -8.97 4.63 -7.48
N LYS A 168 -8.16 5.51 -8.07
CA LYS A 168 -6.70 5.49 -7.92
C LYS A 168 -6.25 6.35 -6.75
N TYR A 169 -5.31 5.82 -5.99
CA TYR A 169 -4.71 6.48 -4.84
C TYR A 169 -3.20 6.35 -4.88
N ILE A 170 -2.54 7.38 -4.37
CA ILE A 170 -1.14 7.34 -4.01
C ILE A 170 -1.08 7.14 -2.50
N CYS A 171 -0.53 6.02 -2.07
CA CYS A 171 -0.22 5.81 -0.66
C CYS A 171 1.10 6.45 -0.34
N VAL A 172 1.11 7.28 0.71
CA VAL A 172 2.32 7.94 1.21
C VAL A 172 2.57 7.44 2.62
N CYS A 173 3.73 6.82 2.81
CA CYS A 173 4.27 6.44 4.11
C CYS A 173 5.61 7.15 4.34
N VAL A 174 6.01 7.27 5.61
CA VAL A 174 7.23 7.98 6.02
C VAL A 174 8.07 7.10 6.95
N TYR A 175 9.38 7.17 6.81
CA TYR A 175 10.38 6.61 7.72
C TYR A 175 11.13 7.77 8.35
N TYR A 176 11.17 7.83 9.69
CA TYR A 176 11.79 8.94 10.41
C TYR A 176 12.27 8.50 11.79
N SER A 177 13.12 9.32 12.41
CA SER A 177 13.48 9.18 13.82
C SER A 177 12.47 9.95 14.65
N ASN A 178 11.75 9.27 15.54
CA ASN A 178 10.78 9.92 16.41
C ASN A 178 11.43 10.74 17.54
N SER A 179 10.61 11.42 18.34
CA SER A 179 11.03 12.15 19.54
C SER A 179 11.83 11.31 20.56
N LEU A 180 11.62 9.99 20.57
CA LEU A 180 12.36 9.02 21.37
C LEU A 180 13.64 8.49 20.69
N GLN A 181 14.02 9.08 19.55
CA GLN A 181 15.16 8.68 18.71
C GLN A 181 15.11 7.23 18.23
N LYS A 182 13.90 6.70 17.99
CA LYS A 182 13.65 5.40 17.39
C LYS A 182 13.22 5.58 15.95
N ILE A 183 13.77 4.74 15.08
CA ILE A 183 13.38 4.68 13.68
C ILE A 183 12.01 4.00 13.60
N ILE A 184 11.00 4.76 13.17
CA ILE A 184 9.64 4.25 13.03
C ILE A 184 9.07 4.60 11.67
N THR A 185 8.03 3.85 11.30
CA THR A 185 7.28 4.08 10.08
C THR A 185 5.95 4.74 10.42
N GLY A 186 5.54 5.75 9.66
CA GLY A 186 4.24 6.41 9.76
C GLY A 186 3.45 6.30 8.47
N PHE A 187 2.12 6.32 8.59
CA PHE A 187 1.23 6.47 7.43
C PHE A 187 0.79 7.93 7.33
N LEU A 188 1.13 8.56 6.20
CA LEU A 188 0.82 9.97 5.96
C LEU A 188 -0.53 10.16 5.27
N GLY A 189 -1.00 9.20 4.47
CA GLY A 189 -2.32 9.27 3.84
C GLY A 189 -2.41 8.56 2.49
N LEU A 190 -3.65 8.33 2.04
CA LEU A 190 -3.97 8.03 0.64
C LEU A 190 -4.41 9.31 -0.06
N VAL A 191 -3.68 9.70 -1.09
CA VAL A 191 -3.99 10.88 -1.90
C VAL A 191 -4.73 10.43 -3.15
N PRO A 192 -6.02 10.79 -3.34
CA PRO A 192 -6.76 10.41 -4.53
C PRO A 192 -6.18 11.14 -5.75
N VAL A 193 -5.98 10.41 -6.84
CA VAL A 193 -5.49 10.96 -8.11
C VAL A 193 -6.35 10.50 -9.28
N ILE A 194 -6.61 11.42 -10.21
CA ILE A 194 -7.40 11.12 -11.43
C ILE A 194 -6.49 10.61 -12.54
N SER A 195 -5.30 11.20 -12.65
CA SER A 195 -4.25 10.86 -13.60
C SER A 195 -2.97 10.51 -12.85
N THR A 196 -2.19 9.58 -13.39
CA THR A 196 -0.95 9.05 -12.78
C THR A 196 0.30 9.54 -13.50
N THR A 197 0.23 10.70 -14.17
CA THR A 197 1.43 11.36 -14.69
C THR A 197 2.34 11.77 -13.53
N ALA A 198 3.64 11.87 -13.80
CA ALA A 198 4.59 12.29 -12.77
C ALA A 198 4.29 13.69 -12.21
N ASP A 199 3.77 14.62 -13.03
CA ASP A 199 3.34 15.95 -12.59
C ASP A 199 2.20 15.90 -11.58
N ASP A 200 1.15 15.14 -11.89
CA ASP A 200 -0.01 15.00 -11.02
C ASP A 200 0.39 14.37 -9.68
N VAL A 201 1.23 13.33 -9.73
CA VAL A 201 1.78 12.64 -8.56
C VAL A 201 2.58 13.60 -7.67
N VAL A 202 3.49 14.38 -8.26
CA VAL A 202 4.33 15.33 -7.53
C VAL A 202 3.51 16.48 -6.95
N SER A 203 2.54 17.00 -7.71
CA SER A 203 1.64 18.07 -7.26
C SER A 203 0.77 17.61 -6.08
N ALA A 204 0.21 16.40 -6.19
CA ALA A 204 -0.59 15.77 -5.16
C ALA A 204 0.24 15.52 -3.89
N LEU A 205 1.45 14.98 -4.02
CA LEU A 205 2.37 14.75 -2.90
C LEU A 205 2.77 16.06 -2.20
N ASN A 206 3.20 17.08 -2.96
CA ASN A 206 3.58 18.37 -2.38
C ASN A 206 2.40 19.03 -1.66
N SER A 207 1.21 18.98 -2.25
CA SER A 207 -0.01 19.53 -1.64
C SER A 207 -0.36 18.79 -0.34
N HIS A 208 -0.18 17.47 -0.31
CA HIS A 208 -0.44 16.67 0.88
C HIS A 208 0.57 16.93 2.00
N LEU A 209 1.87 16.97 1.69
CA LEU A 209 2.91 17.28 2.67
C LEU A 209 2.77 18.69 3.24
N LYS A 210 2.43 19.68 2.40
CA LYS A 210 2.14 21.05 2.86
C LYS A 210 0.95 21.10 3.83
N LYS A 211 -0.12 20.34 3.59
CA LYS A 211 -1.27 20.26 4.50
C LYS A 211 -0.89 19.70 5.87
N MET A 212 0.07 18.79 5.92
CA MET A 212 0.59 18.23 7.18
C MET A 212 1.76 19.02 7.75
N ASN A 213 2.10 20.19 7.19
CA ASN A 213 3.24 21.01 7.61
C ASN A 213 4.61 20.28 7.57
N ILE A 214 4.79 19.34 6.64
CA ILE A 214 6.03 18.59 6.46
C ILE A 214 6.84 19.21 5.32
N ASN A 215 8.08 19.59 5.59
CA ASN A 215 8.98 20.14 4.57
C ASN A 215 9.62 19.02 3.72
N ILE A 216 9.29 18.98 2.43
CA ILE A 216 9.86 18.01 1.48
C ILE A 216 11.39 18.13 1.35
N GLN A 217 11.98 19.29 1.62
CA GLN A 217 13.44 19.49 1.56
C GLN A 217 14.21 18.70 2.62
N SER A 218 13.54 18.24 3.68
CA SER A 218 14.12 17.32 4.67
C SER A 218 14.07 15.85 4.23
N CYS A 219 13.54 15.57 3.03
CA CYS A 219 13.48 14.22 2.48
C CYS A 219 14.85 13.76 1.98
N ILE A 220 15.32 12.63 2.51
CA ILE A 220 16.64 12.03 2.19
C ILE A 220 16.53 10.81 1.29
N GLY A 221 15.35 10.19 1.22
CA GLY A 221 15.13 8.98 0.46
C GLY A 221 13.69 8.84 -0.02
N ILE A 222 13.53 8.25 -1.21
CA ILE A 222 12.22 7.84 -1.73
C ILE A 222 12.25 6.35 -2.10
N GLY A 223 11.37 5.57 -1.49
CA GLY A 223 11.02 4.21 -1.87
C GLY A 223 9.83 4.20 -2.81
N THR A 224 9.90 3.53 -3.96
CA THR A 224 8.76 3.46 -4.90
C THR A 224 8.77 2.19 -5.74
N ASP A 225 7.63 1.87 -6.38
CA ASP A 225 7.55 0.81 -7.36
C ASP A 225 8.33 1.21 -8.62
N GLY A 226 8.76 0.23 -9.41
CA GLY A 226 9.64 0.50 -10.55
C GLY A 226 8.94 1.17 -11.74
N ALA A 227 7.74 1.74 -11.57
CA ALA A 227 6.92 2.30 -12.62
C ALA A 227 7.60 3.52 -13.25
N SER A 228 7.49 3.69 -14.57
CA SER A 228 8.12 4.80 -15.31
C SER A 228 7.75 6.18 -14.78
N ASN A 229 6.52 6.35 -14.27
CA ASN A 229 6.04 7.64 -13.78
C ASN A 229 6.64 7.97 -12.40
N MET A 230 7.10 6.95 -11.67
CA MET A 230 7.74 7.08 -10.35
C MET A 230 9.27 7.13 -10.44
N TYR A 231 9.84 6.38 -11.39
CA TYR A 231 11.28 6.12 -11.54
C TYR A 231 11.94 6.68 -12.82
N GLY A 232 11.17 6.99 -13.86
CA GLY A 232 11.68 7.29 -15.21
C GLY A 232 12.85 8.29 -15.25
N SER A 233 13.77 8.05 -16.18
CA SER A 233 15.00 8.84 -16.34
C SER A 233 14.74 10.33 -16.57
N ASN A 234 13.60 10.66 -17.17
CA ASN A 234 13.10 12.01 -17.38
C ASN A 234 11.66 12.08 -16.89
N HIS A 235 11.25 13.19 -16.27
CA HIS A 235 9.86 13.46 -15.89
C HIS A 235 9.22 12.37 -15.01
N SER A 236 9.87 12.02 -13.91
CA SER A 236 9.36 11.11 -12.88
C SER A 236 9.27 11.77 -11.50
N LEU A 237 8.51 11.15 -10.59
CA LEU A 237 8.47 11.58 -9.18
C LEU A 237 9.87 11.76 -8.60
N PHE A 238 10.75 10.78 -8.79
CA PHE A 238 12.12 10.84 -8.28
C PHE A 238 12.89 12.02 -8.87
N THR A 239 12.91 12.19 -10.20
CA THR A 239 13.67 13.29 -10.84
C THR A 239 13.25 14.66 -10.32
N LYS A 240 11.93 14.89 -10.19
CA LYS A 240 11.38 16.18 -9.73
C LYS A 240 11.58 16.44 -8.25
N VAL A 241 11.57 15.41 -7.42
CA VAL A 241 11.92 15.59 -6.00
C VAL A 241 13.43 15.78 -5.83
N LYS A 242 14.24 15.11 -6.65
CA LYS A 242 15.71 15.27 -6.64
C LYS A 242 16.15 16.69 -7.02
N GLU A 243 15.42 17.37 -7.89
CA GLU A 243 15.64 18.81 -8.18
C GLU A 243 15.49 19.69 -6.93
N LYS A 244 14.59 19.32 -6.00
CA LYS A 244 14.39 20.03 -4.72
C LYS A 244 15.32 19.54 -3.61
N CYS A 245 15.75 18.28 -3.70
CA CYS A 245 16.54 17.57 -2.70
C CYS A 245 17.77 16.93 -3.36
N PRO A 246 18.92 17.63 -3.44
CA PRO A 246 20.09 17.13 -4.15
C PRO A 246 20.64 15.79 -3.61
N ASN A 247 20.57 15.60 -2.30
CA ASN A 247 21.07 14.40 -1.59
C ASN A 247 20.06 13.24 -1.54
N LEU A 248 19.02 13.27 -2.39
CA LEU A 248 17.95 12.29 -2.37
C LEU A 248 18.40 10.93 -2.91
N VAL A 249 18.21 9.88 -2.11
CA VAL A 249 18.49 8.49 -2.48
C VAL A 249 17.23 7.79 -2.95
N LEU A 250 17.30 7.13 -4.11
CA LEU A 250 16.20 6.31 -4.61
C LEU A 250 16.33 4.87 -4.12
N PHE A 251 15.24 4.33 -3.59
CA PHE A 251 15.05 2.91 -3.31
C PHE A 251 13.95 2.34 -4.19
N LYS A 252 14.31 1.34 -4.98
CA LYS A 252 13.34 0.56 -5.74
C LYS A 252 12.82 -0.56 -4.86
N CYS A 253 11.52 -0.83 -4.92
CA CYS A 253 10.95 -1.99 -4.26
C CYS A 253 11.66 -3.28 -4.69
N VAL A 254 12.35 -3.93 -3.74
CA VAL A 254 13.06 -5.19 -4.00
C VAL A 254 12.07 -6.30 -4.35
N CYS A 255 10.94 -6.40 -3.63
CA CYS A 255 9.88 -7.36 -3.90
C CYS A 255 9.38 -7.27 -5.35
N HIS A 256 9.05 -6.06 -5.79
CA HIS A 256 8.64 -5.80 -7.17
C HIS A 256 9.78 -6.07 -8.17
N SER A 257 11.02 -5.73 -7.83
CA SER A 257 12.18 -5.95 -8.69
C SER A 257 12.46 -7.43 -8.91
N VAL A 258 12.50 -8.23 -7.83
CA VAL A 258 12.65 -9.69 -7.85
C VAL A 258 11.52 -10.31 -8.67
N HIS A 259 10.29 -9.85 -8.46
CA HIS A 259 9.14 -10.29 -9.23
C HIS A 259 9.30 -10.01 -10.74
N LEU A 260 9.72 -8.80 -11.13
CA LEU A 260 9.96 -8.44 -12.53
C LEU A 260 11.10 -9.24 -13.18
N CYS A 261 12.13 -9.62 -12.42
CA CYS A 261 13.21 -10.49 -12.90
C CYS A 261 12.62 -11.83 -13.36
N VAL A 262 11.79 -12.46 -12.52
CA VAL A 262 11.12 -13.72 -12.85
C VAL A 262 10.19 -13.56 -14.05
N CYS A 263 9.38 -12.51 -14.10
CA CYS A 263 8.47 -12.26 -15.22
C CYS A 263 9.17 -12.08 -16.57
N LYS A 264 10.44 -11.66 -16.57
CA LYS A 264 11.24 -11.59 -17.80
C LYS A 264 11.90 -12.92 -18.10
N ALA A 265 12.52 -13.55 -17.11
CA ALA A 265 13.18 -14.84 -17.28
C ALA A 265 12.22 -15.93 -17.76
N ILE A 266 10.98 -15.95 -17.25
CA ILE A 266 10.00 -16.98 -17.59
C ILE A 266 9.55 -16.96 -19.06
N LYS A 267 9.81 -15.87 -19.79
CA LYS A 267 9.54 -15.80 -21.23
C LYS A 267 10.43 -16.74 -22.05
N GLU A 268 11.56 -17.18 -21.49
CA GLU A 268 12.45 -18.18 -22.08
C GLU A 268 11.90 -19.61 -21.95
N ILE A 269 10.91 -19.81 -21.06
CA ILE A 269 10.24 -21.08 -20.83
C ILE A 269 8.95 -21.11 -21.66
N PRO A 270 8.55 -22.27 -22.23
CA PRO A 270 7.32 -22.38 -23.01
C PRO A 270 6.08 -21.87 -22.27
N SER A 271 5.25 -21.09 -22.96
CA SER A 271 4.01 -20.53 -22.40
C SER A 271 3.00 -21.59 -21.97
N CYS A 272 3.12 -22.82 -22.47
CA CYS A 272 2.31 -23.96 -22.03
C CYS A 272 2.51 -24.27 -20.53
N ILE A 273 3.68 -23.98 -19.95
CA ILE A 273 3.94 -24.22 -18.53
C ILE A 273 3.13 -23.25 -17.64
N ASP A 274 3.01 -21.98 -18.05
CA ASP A 274 2.13 -21.02 -17.36
C ASP A 274 0.67 -21.49 -17.37
N PHE A 275 0.22 -21.92 -18.55
CA PHE A 275 -1.12 -22.45 -18.74
C PHE A 275 -1.38 -23.68 -17.87
N LEU A 276 -0.45 -24.64 -17.84
CA LEU A 276 -0.54 -25.86 -17.02
C LEU A 276 -0.76 -25.52 -15.54
N VAL A 277 0.11 -24.69 -14.97
CA VAL A 277 0.04 -24.35 -13.53
C VAL A 277 -1.25 -23.62 -13.19
N ARG A 278 -1.69 -22.70 -14.06
CA ARG A 278 -2.89 -21.88 -13.84
C ARG A 278 -4.19 -22.68 -13.97
N GLU A 279 -4.32 -23.45 -15.03
CA GLU A 279 -5.56 -24.18 -15.30
C GLU A 279 -5.72 -25.37 -14.36
N THR A 280 -4.62 -26.01 -13.93
CA THR A 280 -4.67 -26.97 -12.83
C THR A 280 -5.21 -26.34 -11.55
N HIS A 281 -4.76 -25.13 -11.19
CA HIS A 281 -5.31 -24.40 -10.03
C HIS A 281 -6.80 -24.11 -10.18
N SER A 282 -7.18 -23.54 -11.32
CA SER A 282 -8.57 -23.15 -11.64
C SER A 282 -9.50 -24.36 -11.59
N TRP A 283 -9.08 -25.49 -12.18
CA TRP A 283 -9.84 -26.73 -12.21
C TRP A 283 -10.13 -27.29 -10.82
N LEU A 284 -9.11 -27.33 -9.96
CA LEU A 284 -9.23 -27.85 -8.60
C LEU A 284 -9.99 -26.91 -7.66
N LYS A 285 -9.96 -25.59 -7.91
CA LYS A 285 -10.68 -24.59 -7.09
C LYS A 285 -12.20 -24.67 -7.23
N VAL A 286 -12.71 -25.10 -8.40
CA VAL A 286 -14.13 -24.97 -8.77
C VAL A 286 -15.03 -26.06 -8.18
N SER A 287 -14.48 -27.19 -7.71
CA SER A 287 -15.31 -28.30 -7.20
C SER A 287 -14.75 -28.93 -5.93
N THR A 288 -15.55 -28.95 -4.87
CA THR A 288 -15.29 -29.66 -3.62
C THR A 288 -15.19 -31.18 -3.83
N THR A 289 -16.01 -31.73 -4.73
CA THR A 289 -16.00 -33.17 -5.08
C THR A 289 -14.71 -33.58 -5.81
N ARG A 290 -14.17 -32.70 -6.67
CA ARG A 290 -12.86 -32.93 -7.32
C ARG A 290 -11.70 -32.74 -6.35
N HIS A 291 -11.88 -31.90 -5.33
CA HIS A 291 -10.91 -31.70 -4.26
C HIS A 291 -10.79 -32.93 -3.35
N GLU A 292 -11.89 -33.63 -3.07
CA GLU A 292 -11.90 -34.89 -2.32
C GLU A 292 -11.37 -36.08 -3.13
N ALA A 293 -11.73 -36.18 -4.42
CA ALA A 293 -11.32 -37.28 -5.32
C ALA A 293 -9.80 -37.38 -5.54
N TYR A 294 -9.06 -36.30 -5.25
CA TYR A 294 -7.61 -36.23 -5.37
C TYR A 294 -6.88 -36.49 -4.05
N CYS A 295 -7.54 -36.30 -2.90
CA CYS A 295 -6.87 -36.32 -1.60
C CYS A 295 -6.75 -37.72 -0.98
N ASP A 296 -7.47 -38.74 -1.46
CA ASP A 296 -7.42 -40.14 -0.98
C ASP A 296 -7.27 -40.27 0.56
N GLY A 297 -8.03 -39.44 1.32
CA GLY A 297 -8.01 -39.42 2.79
C GLY A 297 -6.93 -38.54 3.46
N LYS A 298 -6.03 -37.86 2.73
CA LYS A 298 -5.12 -36.83 3.27
C LYS A 298 -5.80 -35.48 3.40
N THR A 299 -5.39 -34.65 4.35
CA THR A 299 -5.96 -33.30 4.52
C THR A 299 -5.75 -32.45 3.26
N PRO A 300 -6.81 -31.92 2.64
CA PRO A 300 -6.68 -31.08 1.47
C PRO A 300 -5.99 -29.78 1.86
N VAL A 301 -4.78 -29.57 1.34
CA VAL A 301 -4.10 -28.29 1.48
C VAL A 301 -4.59 -27.40 0.34
N ALA A 302 -5.00 -26.16 0.62
CA ALA A 302 -5.54 -25.23 -0.38
C ALA A 302 -4.49 -24.75 -1.39
N PHE A 303 -4.75 -24.86 -2.69
CA PHE A 303 -3.86 -24.33 -3.73
C PHE A 303 -3.90 -22.79 -3.76
N VAL A 304 -2.72 -22.16 -3.71
CA VAL A 304 -2.59 -20.69 -3.74
C VAL A 304 -2.92 -20.17 -5.13
N GLN A 305 -3.79 -19.17 -5.23
CA GLN A 305 -4.18 -18.58 -6.52
C GLN A 305 -2.96 -17.98 -7.23
N PRO A 306 -2.58 -18.49 -8.42
CA PRO A 306 -1.59 -17.82 -9.25
C PRO A 306 -2.22 -16.51 -9.73
N SER A 307 -1.64 -15.38 -9.34
CA SER A 307 -2.08 -14.09 -9.89
C SER A 307 -1.45 -13.90 -11.27
N LEU A 308 -2.22 -13.33 -12.21
CA LEU A 308 -1.82 -13.06 -13.61
C LEU A 308 -0.48 -12.32 -13.73
N THR A 309 -0.05 -11.65 -12.67
CA THR A 309 1.15 -10.82 -12.60
C THR A 309 2.06 -11.18 -11.42
N ARG A 310 1.99 -12.38 -10.80
CA ARG A 310 2.92 -12.75 -9.70
C ARG A 310 3.36 -14.21 -9.74
N TRP A 311 4.33 -14.52 -10.61
CA TRP A 311 5.00 -15.83 -10.69
C TRP A 311 5.60 -16.33 -9.36
N LEU A 312 5.97 -15.41 -8.47
CA LEU A 312 6.45 -15.76 -7.13
C LEU A 312 5.40 -16.52 -6.30
N SER A 313 4.11 -16.23 -6.52
CA SER A 313 2.99 -16.98 -5.94
C SER A 313 2.79 -18.36 -6.57
N CYS A 314 3.35 -18.60 -7.76
CA CYS A 314 3.28 -19.90 -8.45
C CYS A 314 4.31 -20.90 -7.90
N SER A 315 5.37 -20.47 -7.21
CA SER A 315 6.38 -21.38 -6.66
C SER A 315 5.77 -22.43 -5.73
N ALA A 316 4.84 -22.03 -4.87
CA ALA A 316 4.12 -22.94 -3.98
C ALA A 316 3.17 -23.87 -4.76
N ALA A 317 2.56 -23.40 -5.85
CA ALA A 317 1.71 -24.22 -6.71
C ALA A 317 2.53 -25.27 -7.48
N ILE A 318 3.70 -24.90 -8.02
CA ILE A 318 4.62 -25.78 -8.73
C ILE A 318 5.12 -26.90 -7.80
N ALA A 319 5.57 -26.56 -6.59
CA ALA A 319 6.00 -27.55 -5.62
C ALA A 319 4.91 -28.61 -5.38
N ARG A 320 3.66 -28.17 -5.22
CA ARG A 320 2.52 -29.04 -4.91
C ARG A 320 2.06 -29.87 -6.11
N ILE A 321 2.13 -29.30 -7.30
CA ILE A 321 1.89 -30.05 -8.54
C ILE A 321 2.93 -31.17 -8.69
N LEU A 322 4.18 -30.92 -8.33
CA LEU A 322 5.24 -31.93 -8.40
C LEU A 322 5.11 -32.99 -7.30
N ASP A 323 4.81 -32.58 -6.06
CA ASP A 323 4.66 -33.49 -4.91
C ASP A 323 3.52 -34.50 -5.11
N SER A 324 2.54 -34.16 -5.95
CA SER A 324 1.39 -35.01 -6.25
C SER A 324 1.19 -35.20 -7.76
N TRP A 325 2.29 -35.23 -8.49
CA TRP A 325 2.27 -35.30 -9.95
C TRP A 325 1.49 -36.51 -10.48
N ILE A 326 1.65 -37.66 -9.81
CA ILE A 326 1.05 -38.93 -10.23
C ILE A 326 -0.47 -38.87 -10.03
N GLU A 327 -0.91 -38.34 -8.90
CA GLU A 327 -2.31 -38.21 -8.54
C GLU A 327 -3.03 -37.23 -9.47
N ILE A 328 -2.42 -36.07 -9.76
CA ILE A 328 -2.98 -35.08 -10.70
C ILE A 328 -3.04 -35.65 -12.12
N ARG A 329 -1.96 -36.32 -12.58
CA ARG A 329 -1.92 -36.95 -13.90
C ARG A 329 -3.03 -38.00 -14.03
N THR A 330 -3.19 -38.86 -13.03
CA THR A 330 -4.22 -39.90 -13.02
C THR A 330 -5.62 -39.29 -13.02
N HIS A 331 -5.85 -38.23 -12.24
CA HIS A 331 -7.11 -37.50 -12.22
C HIS A 331 -7.47 -36.95 -13.61
N PHE A 332 -6.53 -36.26 -14.28
CA PHE A 332 -6.80 -35.71 -15.61
C PHE A 332 -6.93 -36.78 -16.70
N GLN A 333 -6.24 -37.93 -16.59
CA GLN A 333 -6.46 -39.06 -17.49
C GLN A 333 -7.88 -39.61 -17.40
N ILE A 334 -8.39 -39.76 -16.17
CA ILE A 334 -9.77 -40.21 -15.93
C ILE A 334 -10.76 -39.15 -16.40
N ALA A 335 -10.56 -37.88 -16.00
CA ALA A 335 -11.45 -36.78 -16.34
C ALA A 335 -11.49 -36.50 -17.86
N GLY A 336 -10.35 -36.52 -18.54
CA GLY A 336 -10.25 -36.33 -19.99
C GLY A 336 -10.90 -37.45 -20.81
N SER A 337 -11.00 -38.65 -20.24
CA SER A 337 -11.65 -39.81 -20.87
C SER A 337 -13.16 -39.88 -20.59
N ARG A 338 -13.59 -39.47 -19.38
CA ARG A 338 -14.98 -39.60 -18.92
C ARG A 338 -15.81 -38.34 -19.09
N GLU A 339 -15.21 -37.17 -18.91
CA GLU A 339 -15.90 -35.88 -19.05
C GLU A 339 -15.73 -35.35 -20.48
N HIS A 340 -16.81 -34.88 -21.10
CA HIS A 340 -16.74 -34.19 -22.40
C HIS A 340 -16.25 -32.74 -22.21
N CYS A 341 -15.05 -32.57 -21.65
CA CYS A 341 -14.44 -31.28 -21.34
C CYS A 341 -13.10 -31.10 -22.07
N TYR A 342 -13.00 -30.06 -22.91
CA TYR A 342 -11.78 -29.73 -23.64
C TYR A 342 -10.59 -29.44 -22.70
N MET A 343 -10.84 -28.74 -21.59
CA MET A 343 -9.80 -28.40 -20.63
C MET A 343 -9.20 -29.64 -19.95
N ALA A 344 -10.05 -30.61 -19.56
CA ALA A 344 -9.59 -31.86 -18.96
C ALA A 344 -8.72 -32.69 -19.92
N ARG A 345 -9.12 -32.76 -21.21
CA ARG A 345 -8.33 -33.45 -22.24
C ARG A 345 -6.97 -32.77 -22.47
N THR A 346 -6.98 -31.45 -22.60
CA THR A 346 -5.76 -30.66 -22.80
C THR A 346 -4.80 -30.85 -21.63
N LEU A 347 -5.28 -30.75 -20.39
CA LEU A 347 -4.45 -30.97 -19.20
C LEU A 347 -3.94 -32.42 -19.13
N SER A 348 -4.75 -33.41 -19.49
CA SER A 348 -4.33 -34.82 -19.56
C SER A 348 -3.15 -35.02 -20.52
N GLU A 349 -3.21 -34.43 -21.72
CA GLU A 349 -2.12 -34.46 -22.69
C GLU A 349 -0.86 -33.77 -22.14
N MET A 350 -1.01 -32.61 -21.51
CA MET A 350 0.12 -31.86 -20.94
C MET A 350 0.81 -32.57 -19.76
N TYR A 351 0.05 -33.25 -18.89
CA TYR A 351 0.60 -34.09 -17.82
C TYR A 351 1.16 -35.42 -18.34
N GLY A 352 0.80 -35.82 -19.56
CA GLY A 352 1.37 -36.96 -20.27
C GLY A 352 2.76 -36.68 -20.85
N ASP A 353 3.09 -35.41 -21.10
CA ASP A 353 4.38 -34.97 -21.63
C ASP A 353 5.42 -34.77 -20.50
N GLU A 354 6.45 -35.61 -20.51
CA GLU A 354 7.53 -35.59 -19.52
C GLU A 354 8.38 -34.31 -19.60
N MET A 355 8.43 -33.63 -20.75
CA MET A 355 9.13 -32.35 -20.89
C MET A 355 8.53 -31.27 -19.99
N ASN A 356 7.20 -31.24 -19.85
CA ASN A 356 6.52 -30.29 -18.96
C ASN A 356 6.88 -30.55 -17.50
N ARG A 357 7.00 -31.82 -17.11
CA ARG A 357 7.47 -32.23 -15.78
C ARG A 357 8.89 -31.75 -15.53
N LEU A 358 9.79 -31.90 -16.51
CA LEU A 358 11.19 -31.45 -16.41
C LEU A 358 11.30 -29.94 -16.24
N TYR A 359 10.53 -29.14 -16.99
CA TYR A 359 10.50 -27.69 -16.78
C TYR A 359 10.06 -27.31 -15.37
N LEU A 360 9.05 -28.00 -14.81
CA LEU A 360 8.59 -27.75 -13.44
C LEU A 360 9.65 -28.15 -12.40
N LEU A 361 10.32 -29.30 -12.58
CA LEU A 361 11.43 -29.75 -11.72
C LEU A 361 12.59 -28.75 -11.71
N TYR A 362 12.91 -28.16 -12.86
CA TYR A 362 13.89 -27.08 -12.98
C TYR A 362 13.43 -25.78 -12.30
N LEU A 363 12.17 -25.38 -12.52
CA LEU A 363 11.63 -24.11 -11.98
C LEU A 363 11.47 -24.14 -10.46
N LYS A 364 11.17 -25.30 -9.85
CA LYS A 364 10.92 -25.44 -8.40
C LYS A 364 12.04 -24.85 -7.53
N PRO A 365 13.31 -25.28 -7.62
CA PRO A 365 14.38 -24.73 -6.78
C PRO A 365 14.72 -23.28 -7.12
N VAL A 366 14.70 -22.91 -8.40
CA VAL A 366 15.04 -21.55 -8.84
C VAL A 366 14.01 -20.55 -8.32
N LEU A 367 12.71 -20.77 -8.56
CA LEU A 367 11.64 -19.88 -8.10
C LEU A 367 11.53 -19.82 -6.57
N SER A 368 11.88 -20.91 -5.88
CA SER A 368 11.93 -20.93 -4.42
C SER A 368 12.93 -19.91 -3.86
N GLU A 369 14.11 -19.75 -4.48
CA GLU A 369 15.09 -18.73 -4.06
C GLU A 369 14.55 -17.30 -4.24
N PHE A 370 13.90 -17.02 -5.37
CA PHE A 370 13.28 -15.70 -5.60
C PHE A 370 12.11 -15.45 -4.61
N GLN A 371 11.31 -16.47 -4.32
CA GLN A 371 10.21 -16.37 -3.36
C GLN A 371 10.73 -16.17 -1.92
N HIS A 372 11.82 -16.85 -1.54
CA HIS A 372 12.46 -16.66 -0.24
C HIS A 372 12.91 -15.20 -0.06
N MET A 373 13.58 -14.62 -1.07
CA MET A 373 13.96 -13.21 -1.04
C MET A 373 12.78 -12.26 -0.93
N ASN A 374 11.70 -12.54 -1.64
CA ASN A 374 10.47 -11.75 -1.56
C ASN A 374 9.87 -11.77 -0.15
N LEU A 375 9.82 -12.95 0.49
CA LEU A 375 9.32 -13.10 1.86
C LEU A 375 10.21 -12.39 2.89
N LEU A 376 11.54 -12.45 2.76
CA LEU A 376 12.47 -11.74 3.64
C LEU A 376 12.22 -10.23 3.62
N PHE A 377 12.06 -9.63 2.44
CA PHE A 377 11.82 -8.19 2.30
C PHE A 377 10.38 -7.76 2.68
N GLN A 378 9.49 -8.73 2.92
CA GLN A 378 8.14 -8.54 3.44
C GLN A 378 8.03 -8.70 4.96
N GLN A 379 9.13 -9.02 5.66
CA GLN A 379 9.13 -9.12 7.13
C GLN A 379 8.88 -7.74 7.78
N THR A 380 8.19 -7.75 8.91
CA THR A 380 7.84 -6.53 9.67
C THR A 380 8.98 -6.02 10.52
N GLU A 381 9.82 -6.94 11.02
CA GLU A 381 10.95 -6.67 11.91
C GLU A 381 12.16 -7.41 11.32
N ALA A 382 12.84 -6.78 10.38
CA ALA A 382 14.07 -7.30 9.81
C ALA A 382 15.17 -6.25 9.95
N ASP A 383 16.32 -6.69 10.45
CA ASP A 383 17.50 -5.84 10.54
C ASP A 383 17.94 -5.41 9.14
N TYR A 384 18.20 -4.11 9.02
CA TYR A 384 18.56 -3.45 7.76
C TYR A 384 19.76 -4.12 7.09
N PHE A 385 20.79 -4.47 7.87
CA PHE A 385 22.06 -4.97 7.36
C PHE A 385 21.97 -6.44 6.96
N SER A 386 21.21 -7.21 7.73
CA SER A 386 20.91 -8.61 7.46
C SER A 386 20.21 -8.78 6.11
N LEU A 387 19.19 -7.97 5.81
CA LEU A 387 18.51 -8.00 4.50
C LEU A 387 19.43 -7.72 3.31
N LEU A 388 20.37 -6.77 3.47
CA LEU A 388 21.35 -6.47 2.42
C LEU A 388 22.35 -7.61 2.21
N LYS A 389 22.76 -8.29 3.29
CA LYS A 389 23.62 -9.46 3.22
C LYS A 389 22.93 -10.60 2.47
N GLU A 390 21.67 -10.88 2.78
CA GLU A 390 20.87 -11.89 2.09
C GLU A 390 20.67 -11.54 0.61
N LEU A 391 20.40 -10.26 0.29
CA LEU A 391 20.26 -9.82 -1.10
C LEU A 391 21.54 -10.04 -1.91
N LYS A 392 22.72 -9.76 -1.32
CA LYS A 392 24.00 -10.07 -1.96
C LYS A 392 24.22 -11.56 -2.12
N ALA A 393 23.96 -12.35 -1.07
CA ALA A 393 24.09 -13.80 -1.11
C ALA A 393 23.22 -14.42 -2.21
N PHE A 394 21.98 -13.93 -2.37
CA PHE A 394 21.07 -14.32 -3.44
C PHE A 394 21.63 -14.02 -4.84
N ALA A 395 22.13 -12.80 -5.08
CA ALA A 395 22.76 -12.48 -6.37
C ALA A 395 23.97 -13.37 -6.65
N PHE A 396 24.81 -13.62 -5.63
CA PHE A 396 25.96 -14.53 -5.75
C PHE A 396 25.54 -15.98 -6.00
N SER A 397 24.46 -16.47 -5.40
CA SER A 397 23.89 -17.80 -5.66
C SER A 397 23.58 -17.96 -7.14
N LEU A 398 22.85 -17.00 -7.72
CA LEU A 398 22.48 -17.06 -9.13
C LEU A 398 23.69 -16.94 -10.08
N LEU A 399 24.65 -16.07 -9.76
CA LEU A 399 25.86 -15.90 -10.56
C LEU A 399 26.71 -17.18 -10.58
N LYS A 400 26.89 -17.83 -9.43
CA LYS A 400 27.70 -19.07 -9.31
C LYS A 400 27.15 -20.23 -10.13
N ARG A 401 25.85 -20.25 -10.42
CA ARG A 401 25.22 -21.30 -11.24
C ARG A 401 25.64 -21.25 -12.70
N ILE A 402 26.01 -20.07 -13.22
CA ILE A 402 26.25 -19.83 -14.65
C ILE A 402 27.65 -19.28 -14.98
N LEU A 403 28.36 -18.69 -14.02
CA LEU A 403 29.64 -18.02 -14.25
C LEU A 403 30.83 -18.82 -13.70
N HIS A 404 31.97 -18.69 -14.37
CA HIS A 404 33.23 -19.21 -13.86
C HIS A 404 33.60 -18.52 -12.53
N PRO A 405 34.13 -19.25 -11.52
CA PRO A 405 34.41 -18.71 -10.17
C PRO A 405 35.23 -17.41 -10.13
N LEU A 406 36.14 -17.22 -11.10
CA LEU A 406 36.99 -16.03 -11.21
C LEU A 406 36.23 -14.75 -11.62
N HIS A 407 35.03 -14.88 -12.17
CA HIS A 407 34.24 -13.76 -12.69
C HIS A 407 32.97 -13.49 -11.87
N VAL A 408 32.78 -14.20 -10.75
CA VAL A 408 31.61 -14.03 -9.88
C VAL A 408 31.75 -12.74 -9.07
N LYS A 409 31.23 -11.64 -9.61
CA LYS A 409 31.18 -10.32 -8.97
C LYS A 409 29.90 -9.57 -9.36
N LEU A 410 29.46 -8.61 -8.54
CA LEU A 410 28.21 -7.86 -8.79
C LEU A 410 28.33 -6.85 -9.94
N ASP A 411 29.54 -6.42 -10.27
CA ASP A 411 29.90 -5.49 -11.36
C ASP A 411 30.37 -6.24 -12.63
N VAL A 412 30.01 -7.51 -12.78
CA VAL A 412 30.41 -8.32 -13.94
C VAL A 412 29.72 -7.82 -15.22
N ASN A 413 30.49 -7.70 -16.31
CA ASN A 413 29.92 -7.47 -17.62
C ASN A 413 29.52 -8.82 -18.24
N LEU A 414 28.21 -9.02 -18.45
CA LEU A 414 27.62 -10.25 -18.96
C LEU A 414 27.75 -10.42 -20.50
N ASP A 415 28.32 -9.45 -21.22
CA ASP A 415 28.43 -9.48 -22.68
C ASP A 415 29.49 -10.48 -23.17
N PHE A 416 30.47 -10.82 -22.34
CA PHE A 416 31.56 -11.72 -22.72
C PHE A 416 31.14 -13.18 -22.61
N VAL A 417 31.25 -13.96 -23.68
CA VAL A 417 30.89 -15.40 -23.65
C VAL A 417 31.83 -16.21 -22.77
N SER A 418 33.11 -15.81 -22.67
CA SER A 418 34.17 -16.54 -21.95
C SER A 418 34.00 -16.59 -20.43
N ILE A 419 33.12 -15.77 -19.86
CA ILE A 419 32.86 -15.75 -18.42
C ILE A 419 31.88 -16.85 -17.98
N TYR A 420 31.12 -17.40 -18.93
CA TYR A 420 30.08 -18.39 -18.66
C TYR A 420 30.67 -19.79 -18.54
N LEU A 421 30.05 -20.61 -17.70
CA LEU A 421 30.36 -22.03 -17.62
C LEU A 421 29.89 -22.75 -18.89
N PRO A 422 30.64 -23.78 -19.34
CA PRO A 422 30.16 -24.75 -20.32
C PRO A 422 28.82 -25.38 -19.89
N LEU A 423 27.96 -25.75 -20.84
CA LEU A 423 26.60 -26.23 -20.59
C LEU A 423 26.54 -27.46 -19.65
N ASP A 424 27.57 -28.30 -19.68
CA ASP A 424 27.72 -29.48 -18.81
C ASP A 424 28.06 -29.13 -17.35
N LYS A 425 28.60 -27.94 -17.10
CA LYS A 425 29.01 -27.47 -15.77
C LYS A 425 28.03 -26.48 -15.13
N VAL A 426 26.98 -26.08 -15.85
CA VAL A 426 25.92 -25.22 -15.33
C VAL A 426 25.09 -25.98 -14.30
N ASP A 427 24.80 -25.34 -13.17
CA ASP A 427 23.93 -25.90 -12.15
C ASP A 427 22.45 -25.71 -12.50
N PHE A 428 21.85 -26.77 -13.04
CA PHE A 428 20.41 -26.86 -13.32
C PHE A 428 19.60 -27.49 -12.17
N GLY A 429 20.26 -27.96 -11.10
CA GLY A 429 19.65 -28.71 -10.01
C GLY A 429 19.63 -30.24 -10.22
N PHE A 430 19.81 -30.97 -9.12
CA PHE A 430 19.90 -32.43 -9.11
C PHE A 430 18.65 -33.13 -9.65
N GLU A 431 17.47 -32.80 -9.14
CA GLU A 431 16.21 -33.46 -9.56
C GLU A 431 15.95 -33.31 -11.07
N PHE A 432 16.29 -32.16 -11.65
CA PHE A 432 16.18 -31.95 -13.09
C PHE A 432 17.14 -32.84 -13.88
N LEU A 433 18.41 -32.91 -13.46
CA LEU A 433 19.43 -33.70 -14.14
C LEU A 433 19.20 -35.21 -14.01
N SER A 434 18.67 -35.67 -12.88
CA SER A 434 18.40 -37.09 -12.61
C SER A 434 17.24 -37.66 -13.44
N ASN A 435 16.29 -36.82 -13.87
CA ASN A 435 15.13 -37.24 -14.67
C ASN A 435 15.32 -36.97 -16.18
N LEU A 436 16.53 -36.60 -16.62
CA LEU A 436 16.79 -36.09 -17.98
C LEU A 436 17.21 -37.21 -18.94
N ASP A 437 16.30 -37.59 -19.86
CA ASP A 437 16.52 -38.60 -20.90
C ASP A 437 17.56 -38.20 -21.96
N PHE A 438 18.18 -39.19 -22.61
CA PHE A 438 19.36 -39.05 -23.48
C PHE A 438 19.13 -38.20 -24.75
N ASP A 439 17.93 -38.19 -25.34
CA ASP A 439 17.69 -37.62 -26.68
C ASP A 439 17.25 -36.14 -26.72
N SER A 440 16.74 -35.57 -25.63
CA SER A 440 16.12 -34.22 -25.63
C SER A 440 16.94 -33.13 -24.91
N LYS A 441 18.24 -33.39 -24.63
CA LYS A 441 19.02 -32.62 -23.65
C LYS A 441 19.38 -31.19 -24.09
N ALA A 442 19.72 -30.96 -25.35
CA ALA A 442 20.39 -29.72 -25.75
C ALA A 442 19.45 -28.51 -25.70
N THR A 443 18.32 -28.57 -26.41
CA THR A 443 17.36 -27.46 -26.52
C THR A 443 16.71 -27.12 -25.16
N LEU A 444 16.42 -28.13 -24.34
CA LEU A 444 15.86 -27.95 -23.00
C LEU A 444 16.86 -27.23 -22.08
N LYS A 445 18.10 -27.73 -22.02
CA LYS A 445 19.16 -27.11 -21.22
C LYS A 445 19.49 -25.70 -21.69
N GLU A 446 19.47 -25.45 -23.00
CA GLU A 446 19.69 -24.12 -23.56
C GLU A 446 18.60 -23.13 -23.11
N ARG A 447 17.33 -23.52 -23.16
CA ARG A 447 16.22 -22.69 -22.64
C ARG A 447 16.34 -22.43 -21.14
N CYS A 448 16.66 -23.45 -20.35
CA CYS A 448 16.91 -23.31 -18.92
C CYS A 448 18.13 -22.41 -18.63
N LEU A 449 19.18 -22.48 -19.46
CA LEU A 449 20.34 -21.60 -19.34
C LEU A 449 19.94 -20.15 -19.68
N ASN A 450 19.21 -19.94 -20.76
CA ASN A 450 18.72 -18.61 -21.15
C ASN A 450 17.82 -18.00 -20.06
N PHE A 451 16.96 -18.81 -19.42
CA PHE A 451 16.22 -18.37 -18.24
C PHE A 451 17.16 -17.82 -17.16
N LEU A 452 18.21 -18.56 -16.76
CA LEU A 452 19.15 -18.10 -15.73
C LEU A 452 19.92 -16.85 -16.18
N ARG A 453 20.33 -16.78 -17.45
CA ARG A 453 21.04 -15.61 -18.00
C ARG A 453 20.17 -14.35 -17.92
N VAL A 454 18.92 -14.44 -18.36
CA VAL A 454 17.96 -13.33 -18.29
C VAL A 454 17.67 -12.97 -16.84
N ALA A 455 17.49 -13.97 -15.96
CA ALA A 455 17.26 -13.76 -14.54
C ALA A 455 18.43 -13.00 -13.88
N VAL A 456 19.67 -13.44 -14.09
CA VAL A 456 20.88 -12.79 -13.56
C VAL A 456 21.05 -11.38 -14.13
N ALA A 457 20.88 -11.21 -15.44
CA ALA A 457 20.98 -9.89 -16.07
C ALA A 457 19.95 -8.90 -15.51
N GLU A 458 18.71 -9.33 -15.31
CA GLU A 458 17.67 -8.48 -14.71
C GLU A 458 17.90 -8.22 -13.23
N VAL A 459 18.41 -9.20 -12.48
CA VAL A 459 18.84 -9.03 -11.08
C VAL A 459 19.93 -7.95 -11.00
N LEU A 460 21.02 -8.07 -11.75
CA LEU A 460 22.11 -7.08 -11.74
C LEU A 460 21.66 -5.69 -12.21
N LYS A 461 20.79 -5.62 -13.23
CA LYS A 461 20.22 -4.36 -13.74
C LYS A 461 19.32 -3.65 -12.73
N ARG A 462 18.57 -4.42 -11.92
CA ARG A 462 17.55 -3.89 -11.00
C ARG A 462 18.05 -3.74 -9.57
N PHE A 463 19.17 -4.38 -9.24
CA PHE A 463 19.86 -4.13 -7.99
C PHE A 463 20.11 -2.63 -7.85
N PRO A 464 19.73 -2.01 -6.72
CA PRO A 464 19.74 -0.56 -6.63
C PRO A 464 21.15 0.00 -6.86
N PRO A 465 21.33 1.10 -7.61
CA PRO A 465 22.56 1.89 -7.56
C PRO A 465 22.88 2.36 -6.12
N ALA A 466 21.82 2.48 -5.30
CA ALA A 466 21.88 2.71 -3.87
C ALA A 466 22.65 1.62 -3.10
N LEU A 467 22.98 0.46 -3.70
CA LEU A 467 23.81 -0.57 -3.03
C LEU A 467 25.15 0.01 -2.56
N SER A 468 25.70 0.99 -3.29
CA SER A 468 26.92 1.71 -2.88
C SER A 468 26.70 2.46 -1.57
N VAL A 469 25.61 3.23 -1.48
CA VAL A 469 25.20 3.96 -0.28
C VAL A 469 24.86 3.00 0.86
N LEU A 470 24.07 1.96 0.58
CA LEU A 470 23.71 0.89 1.50
C LEU A 470 24.95 0.17 2.04
N HIS A 471 25.95 -0.08 1.19
CA HIS A 471 27.21 -0.69 1.60
C HIS A 471 28.01 0.21 2.52
N LYS A 472 27.92 1.53 2.35
CA LYS A 472 28.53 2.49 3.27
C LYS A 472 27.75 2.59 4.59
N ILE A 473 26.42 2.54 4.54
CA ILE A 473 25.56 2.58 5.74
C ILE A 473 25.82 1.37 6.65
N LYS A 474 26.26 0.21 6.10
CA LYS A 474 26.65 -0.97 6.89
C LYS A 474 27.66 -0.66 8.01
N HIS A 475 28.51 0.34 7.81
CA HIS A 475 29.52 0.72 8.77
C HIS A 475 28.91 1.32 10.05
N LEU A 476 27.65 1.76 10.03
CA LEU A 476 26.90 2.20 11.21
C LEU A 476 26.30 1.03 12.03
N SER A 477 26.47 -0.22 11.60
CA SER A 477 26.04 -1.40 12.36
C SER A 477 26.93 -1.62 13.59
N THR A 478 26.34 -2.11 14.69
CA THR A 478 27.05 -2.33 15.95
C THR A 478 28.27 -3.25 15.82
N ALA A 479 28.16 -4.28 14.97
CA ALA A 479 29.24 -5.24 14.71
C ALA A 479 30.47 -4.61 14.03
N LEU A 480 30.29 -3.52 13.28
CA LEU A 480 31.37 -2.86 12.54
C LEU A 480 31.85 -1.58 13.22
N CYS A 481 30.93 -0.76 13.76
CA CYS A 481 31.30 0.51 14.40
C CYS A 481 31.97 0.32 15.77
N LEU A 482 31.72 -0.79 16.48
CA LEU A 482 32.34 -1.08 17.78
C LEU A 482 33.55 -2.02 17.68
N ASN A 483 33.93 -2.44 16.47
CA ASN A 483 35.01 -3.38 16.30
C ASN A 483 36.36 -2.70 16.53
N GLN A 484 37.09 -3.08 17.58
CA GLN A 484 38.38 -2.49 17.93
C GLN A 484 39.51 -2.85 16.94
N ILE A 485 39.39 -3.98 16.23
CA ILE A 485 40.47 -4.50 15.37
C ILE A 485 40.26 -4.05 13.91
N SER A 486 39.03 -4.13 13.42
CA SER A 486 38.64 -3.71 12.07
C SER A 486 37.69 -2.52 12.14
N HIS A 487 38.00 -1.53 12.98
CA HIS A 487 37.21 -0.30 13.04
C HIS A 487 37.21 0.36 11.66
N THR A 488 36.03 0.73 11.20
CA THR A 488 35.83 1.20 9.84
C THR A 488 36.29 2.64 9.70
N SER A 489 36.97 2.96 8.60
CA SER A 489 37.49 4.30 8.38
C SER A 489 36.35 5.30 8.27
N PHE A 490 36.57 6.53 8.76
CA PHE A 490 35.60 7.61 8.62
C PHE A 490 35.21 7.87 7.14
N GLN A 491 36.13 7.64 6.20
CA GLN A 491 35.89 7.80 4.76
C GLN A 491 34.93 6.75 4.16
N ASP A 492 34.77 5.62 4.84
CA ASP A 492 33.86 4.54 4.42
C ASP A 492 32.40 4.88 4.74
N LEU A 493 32.15 5.90 5.58
CA LEU A 493 30.81 6.40 5.84
C LEU A 493 30.22 7.07 4.59
N PRO A 494 28.88 7.10 4.45
CA PRO A 494 28.22 7.77 3.34
C PRO A 494 28.25 9.31 3.49
N LEU A 495 29.44 9.91 3.50
CA LEU A 495 29.66 11.35 3.72
C LEU A 495 28.95 12.27 2.72
N GLN A 496 28.61 11.75 1.53
CA GLN A 496 27.74 12.45 0.57
C GLN A 496 26.32 12.73 1.11
N LEU A 497 25.91 12.04 2.18
CA LEU A 497 24.66 12.26 2.91
C LEU A 497 24.85 13.20 4.11
N CYS A 498 26.07 13.70 4.37
CA CYS A 498 26.27 14.79 5.33
C CYS A 498 25.53 16.04 4.81
N PHE A 499 24.70 16.63 5.67
CA PHE A 499 23.97 17.86 5.36
C PHE A 499 24.82 19.08 5.71
N ALA A 500 24.50 20.25 5.16
CA ALA A 500 25.26 21.50 5.30
C ALA A 500 25.52 21.96 6.75
N GLN A 501 24.83 21.38 7.74
CA GLN A 501 24.98 21.69 9.16
C GLN A 501 25.96 20.75 9.89
N CYS A 502 26.50 19.73 9.22
CA CYS A 502 27.33 18.71 9.85
C CYS A 502 28.79 19.16 9.95
N ASN A 503 29.33 19.25 11.18
CA ASN A 503 30.75 19.53 11.39
C ASN A 503 31.56 18.24 11.20
N LEU A 504 32.16 18.08 10.01
CA LEU A 504 32.89 16.87 9.64
C LEU A 504 34.07 16.55 10.56
N SER A 505 34.78 17.57 11.04
CA SER A 505 35.94 17.38 11.94
C SER A 505 35.50 16.87 13.31
N GLU A 506 34.42 17.43 13.85
CA GLU A 506 33.84 16.95 15.11
C GLU A 506 33.24 15.54 14.95
N LEU A 507 32.57 15.29 13.84
CA LEU A 507 32.02 13.98 13.50
C LEU A 507 33.11 12.90 13.44
N GLU A 508 34.24 13.20 12.81
CA GLU A 508 35.40 12.29 12.72
C GLU A 508 36.02 12.00 14.09
N ASN A 509 36.18 13.03 14.93
CA ASN A 509 36.67 12.86 16.29
C ASN A 509 35.72 11.96 17.12
N GLN A 510 34.42 12.22 17.03
CA GLN A 510 33.41 11.41 17.73
C GLN A 510 33.36 9.97 17.21
N TRP A 511 33.56 9.77 15.91
CA TRP A 511 33.65 8.44 15.30
C TRP A 511 34.82 7.62 15.86
N HIS A 512 36.02 8.21 15.95
CA HIS A 512 37.18 7.54 16.53
C HIS A 512 37.02 7.26 18.03
N ASN A 513 36.42 8.21 18.77
CA ASN A 513 36.22 8.07 20.21
C ASN A 513 35.12 7.05 20.58
N LEU A 514 34.23 6.69 19.64
CA LEU A 514 33.13 5.76 19.88
C LEU A 514 33.63 4.40 20.39
N VAL A 515 34.75 3.92 19.87
CA VAL A 515 35.33 2.61 20.17
C VAL A 515 36.01 2.56 21.55
N LEU A 516 36.35 3.73 22.10
CA LEU A 516 37.02 3.84 23.40
C LEU A 516 36.07 3.62 24.59
N VAL A 517 34.77 3.72 24.35
CA VAL A 517 33.74 3.54 25.39
C VAL A 517 33.38 2.07 25.50
N ASP A 518 33.34 1.56 26.73
CA ASP A 518 32.76 0.26 27.00
C ASP A 518 31.22 0.34 27.01
N TRP A 519 30.64 0.12 25.83
CA TRP A 519 29.21 0.14 25.65
C TRP A 519 28.50 -0.99 26.41
N THR A 520 29.18 -2.10 26.71
CA THR A 520 28.54 -3.23 27.42
C THR A 520 28.20 -2.87 28.86
N THR A 521 29.08 -2.13 29.53
CA THR A 521 28.83 -1.63 30.88
C THR A 521 27.92 -0.40 30.89
N THR A 522 27.96 0.40 29.83
CA THR A 522 27.20 1.65 29.71
C THR A 522 25.72 1.44 29.40
N ILE A 523 25.40 0.58 28.42
CA ILE A 523 24.04 0.40 27.90
C ILE A 523 23.49 -1.03 28.03
N GLY A 524 24.25 -1.91 28.70
CA GLY A 524 23.95 -3.33 28.87
C GLY A 524 24.27 -4.15 27.61
N PRO A 525 23.54 -5.26 27.34
CA PRO A 525 23.77 -6.05 26.15
C PRO A 525 23.61 -5.21 24.89
N ILE A 526 24.63 -5.24 24.02
CA ILE A 526 24.67 -4.45 22.78
C ILE A 526 23.54 -4.93 21.87
N PRO A 527 22.61 -4.03 21.46
CA PRO A 527 21.57 -4.39 20.51
C PRO A 527 22.16 -4.83 19.18
N THR A 528 21.54 -5.85 18.57
CA THR A 528 21.87 -6.26 17.19
C THR A 528 21.36 -5.24 16.17
N ASP A 529 20.21 -4.61 16.45
CA ASP A 529 19.65 -3.53 15.65
C ASP A 529 20.40 -2.20 15.87
N ALA A 530 20.92 -1.64 14.77
CA ALA A 530 21.66 -0.38 14.85
C ALA A 530 20.78 0.79 15.28
N ALA A 531 19.50 0.84 14.86
CA ALA A 531 18.60 1.92 15.26
C ALA A 531 18.45 1.97 16.78
N THR A 532 18.25 0.82 17.43
CA THR A 532 18.17 0.69 18.88
C THR A 532 19.49 1.07 19.55
N PHE A 533 20.64 0.64 19.00
CA PHE A 533 21.94 1.04 19.54
C PHE A 533 22.12 2.55 19.53
N TRP A 534 21.95 3.19 18.36
CA TRP A 534 22.08 4.65 18.25
C TRP A 534 21.07 5.39 19.14
N SER A 535 19.84 4.87 19.32
CA SER A 535 18.89 5.45 20.27
C SER A 535 19.41 5.46 21.72
N LYS A 536 20.14 4.41 22.13
CA LYS A 536 20.74 4.30 23.47
C LYS A 536 21.99 5.16 23.63
N VAL A 537 22.73 5.45 22.55
CA VAL A 537 23.89 6.37 22.57
C VAL A 537 23.47 7.77 23.03
N LYS A 538 22.21 8.17 22.78
CA LYS A 538 21.63 9.43 23.27
C LYS A 538 21.70 9.57 24.80
N ASP A 539 21.46 8.48 25.51
CA ASP A 539 21.37 8.49 26.97
C ASP A 539 22.75 8.54 27.63
N TYR A 540 23.81 8.32 26.84
CA TYR A 540 25.18 8.44 27.31
C TYR A 540 25.54 9.90 27.61
N LYS A 541 26.13 10.09 28.79
CA LYS A 541 26.67 11.36 29.25
C LYS A 541 28.08 11.15 29.77
N ASP A 542 28.97 12.09 29.46
CA ASP A 542 30.31 12.12 30.05
C ASP A 542 30.24 12.52 31.55
N LEU A 543 31.39 12.50 32.24
CA LEU A 543 31.49 12.91 33.64
C LEU A 543 31.05 14.37 33.89
N LEU A 544 30.99 15.19 32.83
CA LEU A 544 30.52 16.57 32.86
C LEU A 544 29.05 16.71 32.45
N SER A 545 28.31 15.60 32.37
CA SER A 545 26.91 15.56 31.92
C SER A 545 26.65 16.07 30.50
N ARG A 546 27.68 16.13 29.65
CA ARG A 546 27.59 16.50 28.24
C ARG A 546 27.32 15.27 27.38
N HIS A 547 26.86 15.49 26.14
CA HIS A 547 26.64 14.46 25.14
C HIS A 547 27.82 14.43 24.14
N PRO A 548 28.89 13.65 24.41
CA PRO A 548 30.11 13.67 23.60
C PRO A 548 29.93 13.10 22.19
N PHE A 549 28.83 12.39 21.91
CA PHE A 549 28.54 11.77 20.63
C PHE A 549 27.35 12.41 19.89
N ALA A 550 27.01 13.66 20.20
CA ALA A 550 25.81 14.31 19.69
C ALA A 550 25.80 14.43 18.14
N GLU A 551 26.94 14.75 17.52
CA GLU A 551 27.03 14.93 16.07
C GLU A 551 26.92 13.59 15.33
N ILE A 552 27.65 12.56 15.80
CA ILE A 552 27.59 11.22 15.19
C ILE A 552 26.23 10.56 15.40
N LEU A 553 25.61 10.79 16.55
CA LEU A 553 24.25 10.37 16.83
C LEU A 553 23.25 11.01 15.86
N GLN A 554 23.32 12.34 15.70
CA GLN A 554 22.42 13.05 14.79
C GLN A 554 22.66 12.62 13.33
N TYR A 555 23.91 12.41 12.93
CA TYR A 555 24.27 11.87 11.62
C TYR A 555 23.67 10.48 11.38
N ALA A 556 23.86 9.55 12.32
CA ALA A 556 23.32 8.19 12.21
C ALA A 556 21.78 8.20 12.15
N LEU A 557 21.12 8.92 13.05
CA LEU A 557 19.65 9.01 13.09
C LEU A 557 19.04 9.76 11.91
N ASN A 558 19.82 10.61 11.23
CA ASN A 558 19.41 11.23 9.97
C ASN A 558 19.53 10.28 8.77
N ILE A 559 20.29 9.19 8.84
CA ILE A 559 20.57 8.29 7.70
C ILE A 559 19.86 6.94 7.83
N LEU A 560 19.75 6.41 9.05
CA LEU A 560 19.03 5.17 9.33
C LEU A 560 17.54 5.15 8.90
N PRO A 561 16.81 6.29 8.79
CA PRO A 561 15.46 6.31 8.22
C PRO A 561 15.37 6.09 6.70
N LEU A 562 16.41 5.56 6.02
CA LEU A 562 16.33 5.23 4.59
C LEU A 562 15.49 3.95 4.36
N PRO A 563 14.57 3.94 3.38
CA PRO A 563 13.64 2.85 3.21
C PRO A 563 14.33 1.71 2.44
N ILE A 564 14.27 0.48 2.95
CA ILE A 564 14.83 -0.69 2.24
C ILE A 564 13.77 -1.45 1.45
N SER A 565 12.52 -1.44 1.94
CA SER A 565 11.41 -2.14 1.33
C SER A 565 10.15 -1.29 1.33
N ASN A 566 9.25 -1.60 0.41
CA ASN A 566 7.95 -0.93 0.32
C ASN A 566 6.86 -1.68 1.10
N VAL A 567 7.24 -2.60 2.00
CA VAL A 567 6.30 -3.47 2.73
C VAL A 567 5.29 -2.69 3.56
N VAL A 568 5.66 -1.51 4.06
CA VAL A 568 4.74 -0.64 4.82
C VAL A 568 3.53 -0.28 3.97
N VAL A 569 3.76 0.07 2.70
CA VAL A 569 2.68 0.46 1.80
C VAL A 569 1.83 -0.75 1.41
N GLU A 570 2.44 -1.92 1.16
CA GLU A 570 1.70 -3.17 0.93
C GLU A 570 0.78 -3.54 2.12
N ARG A 571 1.24 -3.33 3.35
CA ARG A 571 0.43 -3.51 4.57
C ARG A 571 -0.74 -2.55 4.62
N VAL A 572 -0.52 -1.27 4.30
CA VAL A 572 -1.59 -0.27 4.23
C VAL A 572 -2.64 -0.68 3.19
N PHE A 573 -2.23 -1.17 2.02
CA PHE A 573 -3.15 -1.66 1.00
C PHE A 573 -3.93 -2.89 1.46
N SER A 574 -3.30 -3.80 2.21
CA SER A 574 -3.99 -4.94 2.82
C SER A 574 -5.08 -4.47 3.80
N ILE A 575 -4.76 -3.52 4.69
CA ILE A 575 -5.73 -2.92 5.62
C ILE A 575 -6.84 -2.19 4.85
N MET A 576 -6.50 -1.46 3.78
CA MET A 576 -7.45 -0.77 2.92
C MET A 576 -8.46 -1.75 2.31
N ASN A 577 -8.01 -2.90 1.81
CA ASN A 577 -8.88 -3.92 1.23
C ASN A 577 -9.84 -4.54 2.26
N LEU A 578 -9.44 -4.59 3.54
CA LEU A 578 -10.33 -5.01 4.64
C LEU A 578 -11.37 -3.94 4.99
N VAL A 579 -11.00 -2.67 4.97
CA VAL A 579 -11.91 -1.54 5.27
C VAL A 579 -12.90 -1.32 4.12
N LYS A 580 -12.38 -1.25 2.89
CA LYS A 580 -13.15 -1.01 1.66
C LYS A 580 -13.30 -2.31 0.89
N CYS A 581 -14.14 -3.19 1.39
CA CYS A 581 -14.47 -4.47 0.76
C CYS A 581 -15.66 -4.36 -0.20
N LYS A 582 -16.00 -5.43 -0.93
CA LYS A 582 -17.13 -5.46 -1.88
C LYS A 582 -18.46 -4.96 -1.28
N ILE A 583 -18.69 -5.26 0.00
CA ILE A 583 -19.92 -4.89 0.73
C ILE A 583 -19.84 -3.43 1.26
N GLN A 584 -18.63 -2.89 1.42
CA GLN A 584 -18.35 -1.56 2.00
C GLN A 584 -17.60 -0.65 1.01
N ASN A 585 -18.00 -0.64 -0.26
CA ASN A 585 -17.29 0.09 -1.33
C ASN A 585 -17.67 1.58 -1.48
N LYS A 586 -18.74 2.06 -0.83
CA LYS A 586 -19.23 3.46 -0.95
C LYS A 586 -18.58 4.45 0.02
N MET A 587 -17.42 4.11 0.60
CA MET A 587 -16.73 4.97 1.56
C MET A 587 -16.00 6.13 0.86
N MET A 588 -16.17 7.35 1.38
CA MET A 588 -15.47 8.54 0.91
C MET A 588 -13.98 8.49 1.30
N ALA A 589 -13.11 9.06 0.46
CA ALA A 589 -11.65 9.04 0.64
C ALA A 589 -11.19 9.57 2.01
N ASP A 590 -11.75 10.68 2.48
CA ASP A 590 -11.35 11.27 3.77
C ASP A 590 -11.64 10.35 4.97
N LEU A 591 -12.76 9.64 4.93
CA LEU A 591 -13.13 8.69 5.99
C LEU A 591 -12.25 7.45 5.93
N LEU A 592 -11.94 6.97 4.73
CA LEU A 592 -11.00 5.88 4.52
C LEU A 592 -9.61 6.27 5.07
N ASN A 593 -9.12 7.47 4.75
CA ASN A 593 -7.87 7.99 5.28
C ASN A 593 -7.86 8.03 6.80
N ALA A 594 -8.89 8.60 7.43
CA ALA A 594 -8.96 8.66 8.89
C ALA A 594 -8.96 7.26 9.53
N ILE A 595 -9.71 6.31 8.97
CA ILE A 595 -9.72 4.92 9.47
C ILE A 595 -8.33 4.26 9.32
N LEU A 596 -7.68 4.47 8.18
CA LEU A 596 -6.33 3.94 7.93
C LEU A 596 -5.30 4.56 8.87
N THR A 597 -5.34 5.88 9.07
CA THR A 597 -4.48 6.58 10.04
C THR A 597 -4.64 6.00 11.43
N ILE A 598 -5.86 5.76 11.90
CA ILE A 598 -6.11 5.15 13.21
C ILE A 598 -5.55 3.73 13.29
N ARG A 599 -5.90 2.87 12.32
CA ARG A 599 -5.49 1.46 12.31
C ARG A 599 -3.97 1.32 12.24
N VAL A 600 -3.33 2.08 11.36
CA VAL A 600 -1.87 2.01 11.18
C VAL A 600 -1.15 2.60 12.40
N SER A 601 -1.59 3.74 12.93
CA SER A 601 -0.94 4.36 14.10
C SER A 601 -1.04 3.46 15.34
N LEU A 602 -2.23 2.89 15.62
CA LEU A 602 -2.40 1.95 16.75
C LEU A 602 -1.55 0.70 16.58
N ASN A 603 -1.49 0.15 15.36
CA ASN A 603 -0.67 -1.02 15.07
C ASN A 603 0.83 -0.72 15.24
N ASN A 604 1.30 0.45 14.82
CA ASN A 604 2.70 0.85 14.96
C ASN A 604 3.09 1.11 16.42
N CYS A 605 2.15 1.57 17.24
CA CYS A 605 2.37 1.73 18.67
C CYS A 605 2.23 0.42 19.47
N GLY A 606 1.81 -0.69 18.83
CA GLY A 606 1.49 -1.94 19.53
C GLY A 606 0.29 -1.82 20.48
N ILE A 607 -0.59 -0.84 20.27
CA ILE A 607 -1.72 -0.53 21.15
C ILE A 607 -2.99 -1.15 20.56
N CYS A 608 -3.68 -1.99 21.34
CA CYS A 608 -5.00 -2.47 20.98
C CYS A 608 -6.04 -1.37 21.18
N CYS A 609 -7.09 -1.30 20.34
CA CYS A 609 -8.20 -0.37 20.56
C CYS A 609 -8.88 -0.52 21.93
N LYS A 610 -8.70 -1.67 22.62
CA LYS A 610 -9.19 -1.92 23.97
C LYS A 610 -8.46 -1.11 25.04
N SER A 611 -7.16 -0.85 24.84
CA SER A 611 -6.32 -0.04 25.73
C SER A 611 -6.19 1.40 25.25
N PHE A 612 -6.89 1.78 24.17
CA PHE A 612 -6.91 3.15 23.69
C PHE A 612 -7.53 4.07 24.73
N THR A 613 -6.74 5.05 25.17
CA THR A 613 -7.19 6.11 26.07
C THR A 613 -7.15 7.42 25.29
N PRO A 614 -8.30 8.11 25.12
CA PRO A 614 -8.32 9.39 24.43
C PRO A 614 -7.40 10.42 25.10
N THR A 615 -6.65 11.17 24.30
CA THR A 615 -5.79 12.24 24.83
C THR A 615 -6.63 13.42 25.30
N ARG A 616 -6.06 14.29 26.15
CA ARG A 616 -6.75 15.51 26.59
C ARG A 616 -7.11 16.41 25.41
N GLU A 617 -6.26 16.46 24.39
CA GLU A 617 -6.50 17.20 23.14
C GLU A 617 -7.75 16.67 22.44
N MET A 618 -7.89 15.35 22.31
CA MET A 618 -9.07 14.71 21.72
C MET A 618 -10.37 15.06 22.46
N ILE A 619 -10.35 15.07 23.80
CA ILE A 619 -11.51 15.39 24.63
C ILE A 619 -11.90 16.88 24.50
N VAL A 620 -10.90 17.76 24.40
CA VAL A 620 -11.09 19.20 24.22
C VAL A 620 -11.63 19.51 22.82
N GLN A 621 -11.12 18.82 21.79
CA GLN A 621 -11.58 18.97 20.41
C GLN A 621 -12.99 18.38 20.21
N PHE A 622 -13.43 17.45 21.07
CA PHE A 622 -14.81 16.98 21.06
C PHE A 622 -15.80 18.08 21.50
N LYS A 623 -16.18 18.91 20.53
CA LYS A 623 -17.17 20.00 20.60
C LYS A 623 -18.12 19.94 19.39
N THR A 624 -19.18 20.73 19.41
CA THR A 624 -20.24 20.74 18.37
C THR A 624 -19.76 21.30 17.03
N ASP A 625 -18.71 22.13 17.02
CA ASP A 625 -18.04 22.66 15.82
C ASP A 625 -17.40 21.57 14.94
N MET A 626 -17.35 20.31 15.39
CA MET A 626 -16.89 19.17 14.58
C MET A 626 -17.70 18.92 13.31
N TYR A 627 -18.88 19.52 13.19
CA TYR A 627 -19.73 19.41 12.02
C TYR A 627 -19.55 20.57 11.02
N ASP A 628 -18.84 21.65 11.37
CA ASP A 628 -18.84 22.92 10.62
C ASP A 628 -17.74 23.04 9.54
N PHE A 629 -16.96 21.99 9.31
CA PHE A 629 -15.81 22.01 8.41
C PHE A 629 -16.12 22.23 6.91
N LYS A 630 -17.39 22.23 6.50
CA LYS A 630 -17.78 22.50 5.11
C LYS A 630 -17.63 23.97 4.69
N GLN A 631 -17.51 24.94 5.62
CA GLN A 631 -17.40 26.36 5.28
C GLN A 631 -15.97 26.89 5.09
N LYS A 632 -14.94 26.23 5.66
CA LYS A 632 -13.55 26.73 5.56
C LYS A 632 -12.89 26.48 4.19
N ASN A 633 -13.33 25.47 3.44
CA ASN A 633 -12.76 25.15 2.12
C ASN A 633 -13.45 25.86 0.93
N SER A 634 -14.56 26.57 1.15
CA SER A 634 -15.24 27.32 0.08
C SER A 634 -14.74 28.76 -0.09
N ASN A 635 -14.05 29.32 0.91
CA ASN A 635 -13.57 30.72 0.87
C ASN A 635 -12.18 30.90 0.20
N GLY A 636 -11.65 29.86 -0.43
CA GLY A 636 -10.42 29.91 -1.24
C GLY A 636 -10.63 30.23 -2.72
N ARG A 637 -11.88 30.41 -3.18
CA ARG A 637 -12.15 30.97 -4.51
C ARG A 637 -12.21 32.49 -4.39
N GLY A 638 -11.06 33.14 -4.57
CA GLY A 638 -11.00 34.58 -4.79
C GLY A 638 -11.93 34.95 -5.94
N THR A 639 -12.93 35.77 -5.62
CA THR A 639 -13.77 36.47 -6.57
C THR A 639 -12.91 37.47 -7.33
N SER A 640 -12.42 37.10 -8.51
CA SER A 640 -12.02 38.07 -9.53
C SER A 640 -13.29 38.64 -10.15
N ASN A 641 -13.87 39.67 -9.53
CA ASN A 641 -14.82 40.54 -10.20
C ASN A 641 -14.03 41.44 -11.16
N SER A 642 -14.02 41.07 -12.44
CA SER A 642 -13.71 42.00 -13.53
C SER A 642 -14.91 42.94 -13.69
N ALA A 643 -14.84 44.10 -13.04
CA ALA A 643 -15.64 45.25 -13.43
C ALA A 643 -15.01 45.83 -14.70
N VAL A 644 -15.67 45.58 -15.83
CA VAL A 644 -15.46 46.34 -17.06
C VAL A 644 -16.04 47.73 -16.80
N ALA A 645 -15.15 48.71 -16.59
CA ALA A 645 -15.49 50.12 -16.72
C ALA A 645 -14.91 50.56 -18.07
N GLU A 646 -15.82 50.86 -18.99
CA GLU A 646 -15.55 51.69 -20.16
C GLU A 646 -15.08 53.06 -19.67
N ASP A 647 -13.92 53.52 -20.13
CA ASP A 647 -13.66 54.95 -20.25
C ASP A 647 -12.85 55.21 -21.52
N ASN A 648 -13.45 56.04 -22.37
CA ASN A 648 -12.89 56.59 -23.59
C ASN A 648 -12.00 57.80 -23.24
N SER A 649 -10.81 57.89 -23.85
CA SER A 649 -10.11 59.10 -24.30
C SER A 649 -8.70 58.67 -24.70
N ASP A 650 -8.38 58.64 -25.98
CA ASP A 650 -7.90 59.76 -26.80
C ASP A 650 -6.48 60.25 -26.42
N ASP A 651 -5.70 60.37 -27.50
CA ASP A 651 -4.52 61.21 -27.70
C ASP A 651 -3.10 60.69 -27.40
N ALA A 652 -2.37 60.51 -28.53
CA ALA A 652 -1.00 60.98 -28.83
C ALA A 652 0.13 60.48 -27.90
N GLU A 653 1.15 59.76 -28.34
CA GLU A 653 2.07 59.90 -29.49
C GLU A 653 2.88 58.60 -29.65
#